data_AF-A0A954SPM5-F1
#
_entry.id   AF-A0A954SPM5-F1
#
_cell.length_a   1.000
_cell.length_b   1.000
_cell.length_c   1.000
_cell.angle_alpha   90.00
_cell.angle_beta   90.00
_cell.angle_gamma   90.00
#
_symmetry.space_group_name_H-M   'P 1'
#
loop_
_entity.id
_entity.type
_entity.pdbx_description
1 polymer ?
#
loop_
_entity_poly.entity_id
_entity_poly.type
_entity_poly.pdbx_seq_one_letter_code
_entity_poly.pdbx_strand_id
1 'polypeptide(L)'
;MMTRTRGAARRAQHPRQGFALILVIVTIGVCTAITFGFFRLQGVNLKLTENSRTRDLALEAAHSGIAIAIRDMQKTSWGGIGTSLNRTLLNNSEGTATATIDYLTYTPTSDEGVPEDYGLRVLVSSTGNWTPVGGVRSITRKVKAVMRLAPRGPTRPLVTEDYALAEDVKTNPTNFDTIQSYAAFASDKDSNDYFTFMLDPGSRIEGKTWIREDHDLFYYSNFPTTTRDDLLSAIGSRWVNPSPRQVYHAHIFGREQNPSGSDIVYAGSNVYSTDTIRLQSSYSTNSGSITAPSITTSDYTSYRIYDNGPLYYSDVISSSIQNVTLRPTTTNPLGIYRTTAGLNINSNVTIQGTLVVPGSVTFGGTEITLSSHNWSGDLRLNESVYWPRLPAVVATGGVTFNSATRAIIDGEIYSNGDLYRYGADFEFRAYSTLNLAGTATATPIQQPWSEIQLYGFSDLSSVTADGYCSIWLEQGNGGRWYPIVGVNATNSTLTVVGEVRLTSAVNCRIRPNRIRYVDLQGPVRAKHLVFEGAPSWAISWTDWGVLRSTWATQNSSSPINFTTWLENTANVHWLGASYPYSYSQYGITLEPTCTIRKDKSTYFRLSPTMLEPYSDSGSGSAHSGFRWQVLSWREI
;
A
#
# COMPACT_ATOMS: atom_id res chain seq x y z
N MET A 1 113.72 62.45 58.48
CA MET A 1 112.79 61.95 59.53
C MET A 1 112.18 60.64 59.05
N MET A 2 112.62 59.53 59.66
CA MET A 2 111.97 58.23 59.90
C MET A 2 110.79 57.68 59.05
N THR A 3 111.06 56.51 58.43
CA THR A 3 110.35 55.19 58.45
C THR A 3 108.96 54.90 57.80
N ARG A 4 109.01 53.87 56.91
CA ARG A 4 108.26 52.56 56.87
C ARG A 4 106.98 52.33 56.01
N THR A 5 107.17 51.45 55.00
CA THR A 5 106.41 50.22 54.58
C THR A 5 104.91 50.22 54.27
N ARG A 6 104.55 49.70 53.08
CA ARG A 6 103.86 48.38 52.84
C ARG A 6 103.61 48.16 51.33
N GLY A 7 103.71 46.90 50.86
CA GLY A 7 103.58 46.52 49.44
C GLY A 7 102.21 45.96 49.04
N ALA A 8 102.05 45.54 47.78
CA ALA A 8 101.17 44.42 47.35
C ALA A 8 101.28 44.13 45.82
N ALA A 9 101.35 42.82 45.53
CA ALA A 9 100.80 42.07 44.39
C ALA A 9 101.29 42.31 42.94
N ARG A 10 102.10 41.34 42.47
CA ARG A 10 102.31 40.97 41.05
C ARG A 10 101.02 40.40 40.44
N ARG A 11 100.60 40.91 39.27
CA ARG A 11 99.62 40.31 38.36
C ARG A 11 100.34 39.42 37.34
N ALA A 12 100.11 38.12 37.36
CA ALA A 12 100.56 37.18 36.34
C ALA A 12 99.48 37.06 35.24
N GLN A 13 99.83 37.39 34.01
CA GLN A 13 99.05 37.06 32.81
C GLN A 13 99.48 35.69 32.30
N HIS A 14 98.55 34.73 32.27
CA HIS A 14 98.72 33.46 31.55
C HIS A 14 98.11 33.56 30.14
N PRO A 15 98.77 33.02 29.10
CA PRO A 15 98.24 33.02 27.73
C PRO A 15 97.11 31.98 27.58
N ARG A 16 95.91 32.45 27.22
CA ARG A 16 94.69 31.66 27.00
C ARG A 16 94.65 31.04 25.59
N GLN A 17 95.44 30.00 25.30
CA GLN A 17 95.42 29.34 23.98
C GLN A 17 94.61 28.02 23.92
N GLY A 18 94.35 27.34 25.05
CA GLY A 18 93.52 26.11 25.06
C GLY A 18 92.00 26.33 25.17
N PHE A 19 91.57 27.43 25.80
CA PHE A 19 90.14 27.72 26.04
C PHE A 19 89.40 28.10 24.75
N ALA A 20 90.08 28.78 23.81
CA ALA A 20 89.52 29.14 22.51
C ALA A 20 89.22 27.90 21.65
N LEU A 21 90.07 26.87 21.68
CA LEU A 21 89.89 25.65 20.89
C LEU A 21 88.73 24.78 21.42
N ILE A 22 88.57 24.68 22.75
CA ILE A 22 87.42 24.03 23.38
C ILE A 22 86.14 24.78 23.05
N LEU A 23 86.16 26.12 23.10
CA LEU A 23 85.01 26.96 22.77
C LEU A 23 84.61 26.78 21.30
N VAL A 24 85.57 26.68 20.37
CA VAL A 24 85.30 26.39 18.96
C VAL A 24 84.71 24.98 18.76
N ILE A 25 85.24 23.94 19.39
CA ILE A 25 84.73 22.57 19.26
C ILE A 25 83.31 22.46 19.85
N VAL A 26 83.04 23.08 20.99
CA VAL A 26 81.70 23.13 21.59
C VAL A 26 80.75 23.92 20.69
N THR A 27 81.19 25.04 20.12
CA THR A 27 80.36 25.84 19.20
C THR A 27 80.05 25.08 17.92
N ILE A 28 81.02 24.34 17.36
CA ILE A 28 80.81 23.46 16.20
C ILE A 28 79.86 22.32 16.56
N GLY A 29 80.05 21.66 17.71
CA GLY A 29 79.17 20.58 18.17
C GLY A 29 77.72 21.05 18.36
N VAL A 30 77.52 22.22 18.97
CA VAL A 30 76.21 22.85 19.15
C VAL A 30 75.61 23.27 17.80
N CYS A 31 76.37 23.91 16.92
CA CYS A 31 75.91 24.26 15.56
C CYS A 31 75.50 23.01 14.76
N THR A 32 76.28 21.94 14.83
CA THR A 32 76.00 20.69 14.11
C THR A 32 74.74 20.02 14.66
N ALA A 33 74.58 19.99 15.99
CA ALA A 33 73.38 19.46 16.63
C ALA A 33 72.12 20.27 16.29
N ILE A 34 72.21 21.59 16.28
CA ILE A 34 71.12 22.49 15.87
C ILE A 34 70.77 22.27 14.39
N THR A 35 71.78 22.21 13.52
CA THR A 35 71.60 22.00 12.07
C THR A 35 70.96 20.64 11.79
N PHE A 36 71.41 19.57 12.45
CA PHE A 36 70.80 18.25 12.37
C PHE A 36 69.37 18.25 12.89
N GLY A 37 69.10 18.97 13.98
CA GLY A 37 67.76 19.19 14.52
C GLY A 37 66.83 19.84 13.50
N PHE A 38 67.29 20.91 12.82
CA PHE A 38 66.53 21.59 11.77
C PHE A 38 66.27 20.69 10.55
N PHE A 39 67.28 19.96 10.06
CA PHE A 39 67.08 19.02 8.95
C PHE A 39 66.06 17.93 9.29
N ARG A 40 66.13 17.40 10.52
CA ARG A 40 65.16 16.41 10.99
C ARG A 40 63.75 17.00 11.09
N LEU A 41 63.60 18.22 11.58
CA LEU A 41 62.31 18.90 11.72
C LEU A 41 61.68 19.22 10.35
N GLN A 42 62.48 19.70 9.39
CA GLN A 42 62.05 19.90 8.01
C GLN A 42 61.62 18.59 7.36
N GLY A 43 62.37 17.50 7.57
CA GLY A 43 62.00 16.17 7.07
C GLY A 43 60.69 15.64 7.66
N VAL A 44 60.42 15.90 8.94
CA VAL A 44 59.13 15.55 9.58
C VAL A 44 57.99 16.39 9.03
N ASN A 45 58.17 17.70 8.88
CA ASN A 45 57.15 18.59 8.32
C ASN A 45 56.79 18.25 6.86
N LEU A 46 57.79 17.87 6.06
CA LEU A 46 57.57 17.46 4.67
C LEU A 46 56.76 16.16 4.61
N LYS A 47 57.08 15.16 5.46
CA LYS A 47 56.29 13.93 5.58
C LYS A 47 54.88 14.16 6.11
N LEU A 48 54.70 15.08 7.06
CA LEU A 48 53.36 15.43 7.56
C LEU A 48 52.51 16.07 6.46
N THR A 49 53.10 17.00 5.70
CA THR A 49 52.43 17.67 4.58
C THR A 49 52.06 16.67 3.49
N GLU A 50 52.96 15.77 3.14
CA GLU A 50 52.72 14.71 2.14
C GLU A 50 51.65 13.72 2.61
N ASN A 51 51.68 13.30 3.88
CA ASN A 51 50.65 12.46 4.47
C ASN A 51 49.28 13.17 4.53
N SER A 52 49.25 14.48 4.76
CA SER A 52 48.01 15.26 4.71
C SER A 52 47.47 15.28 3.28
N ARG A 53 48.30 15.68 2.31
CA ARG A 53 47.94 15.73 0.89
C ARG A 53 47.39 14.39 0.39
N THR A 54 48.04 13.29 0.73
CA THR A 54 47.62 11.94 0.28
C THR A 54 46.34 11.46 0.97
N ARG A 55 46.07 11.87 2.22
CA ARG A 55 44.76 11.67 2.86
C ARG A 55 43.66 12.47 2.17
N ASP A 56 43.94 13.72 1.82
CA ASP A 56 42.98 14.60 1.16
C ASP A 56 42.64 14.07 -0.23
N LEU A 57 43.64 13.60 -1.00
CA LEU A 57 43.43 12.94 -2.29
C LEU A 57 42.57 11.68 -2.17
N ALA A 58 42.79 10.85 -1.14
CA ALA A 58 41.97 9.66 -0.91
C ALA A 58 40.53 10.02 -0.52
N LEU A 59 40.33 11.08 0.28
CA LEU A 59 39.00 11.58 0.65
C LEU A 59 38.27 12.20 -0.54
N GLU A 60 38.94 13.03 -1.33
CA GLU A 60 38.42 13.63 -2.55
C GLU A 60 38.05 12.55 -3.59
N ALA A 61 38.83 11.46 -3.64
CA ALA A 61 38.49 10.29 -4.45
C ALA A 61 37.19 9.64 -3.97
N ALA A 62 36.98 9.49 -2.66
CA ALA A 62 35.73 8.96 -2.11
C ALA A 62 34.53 9.91 -2.36
N HIS A 63 34.70 11.22 -2.23
CA HIS A 63 33.67 12.22 -2.57
C HIS A 63 33.28 12.16 -4.04
N SER A 64 34.27 12.17 -4.92
CA SER A 64 34.08 12.03 -6.37
C SER A 64 33.39 10.71 -6.72
N GLY A 65 33.70 9.63 -5.98
CA GLY A 65 33.05 8.34 -6.13
C GLY A 65 31.54 8.39 -5.87
N ILE A 66 31.09 9.08 -4.82
CA ILE A 66 29.64 9.26 -4.59
C ILE A 66 28.99 10.09 -5.69
N ALA A 67 29.63 11.17 -6.16
CA ALA A 67 29.10 11.96 -7.28
C ALA A 67 28.96 11.12 -8.57
N ILE A 68 29.94 10.26 -8.84
CA ILE A 68 29.89 9.30 -9.95
C ILE A 68 28.75 8.30 -9.74
N ALA A 69 28.57 7.80 -8.51
CA ALA A 69 27.50 6.87 -8.17
C ALA A 69 26.11 7.45 -8.45
N ILE A 70 25.86 8.70 -8.03
CA ILE A 70 24.59 9.39 -8.29
C ILE A 70 24.32 9.47 -9.80
N ARG A 71 25.32 9.86 -10.59
CA ARG A 71 25.19 9.93 -12.06
C ARG A 71 24.97 8.56 -12.69
N ASP A 72 25.57 7.51 -12.13
CA ASP A 72 25.42 6.14 -12.63
C ASP A 72 24.03 5.58 -12.34
N MET A 73 23.52 5.78 -11.12
CA MET A 73 22.17 5.41 -10.68
C MET A 73 21.04 6.11 -11.45
N GLN A 74 21.35 7.21 -12.14
CA GLN A 74 20.43 7.95 -13.02
C GLN A 74 20.34 7.40 -14.44
N LYS A 75 21.06 6.31 -14.77
CA LYS A 75 21.02 5.69 -16.10
C LYS A 75 20.17 4.43 -16.09
N THR A 76 19.52 4.12 -17.22
CA THR A 76 18.92 2.79 -17.46
C THR A 76 19.92 1.66 -17.29
N SER A 77 21.19 1.90 -17.62
CA SER A 77 22.26 0.89 -17.57
C SER A 77 22.86 0.67 -16.18
N TRP A 78 22.29 1.26 -15.12
CA TRP A 78 22.79 1.05 -13.77
C TRP A 78 22.66 -0.42 -13.37
N GLY A 79 23.77 -1.04 -12.96
CA GLY A 79 23.83 -2.48 -12.65
C GLY A 79 23.07 -2.90 -11.38
N GLY A 80 22.66 -1.93 -10.54
CA GLY A 80 21.84 -2.19 -9.36
C GLY A 80 22.59 -2.51 -8.08
N ILE A 81 21.81 -2.92 -7.09
CA ILE A 81 22.30 -3.34 -5.77
C ILE A 81 23.13 -4.62 -5.90
N GLY A 82 24.25 -4.67 -5.18
CA GLY A 82 25.22 -5.77 -5.22
C GLY A 82 26.28 -5.62 -6.32
N THR A 83 26.19 -4.58 -7.15
CA THR A 83 27.24 -4.25 -8.11
C THR A 83 28.24 -3.25 -7.53
N SER A 84 29.45 -3.28 -8.07
CA SER A 84 30.52 -2.33 -7.71
C SER A 84 31.06 -1.64 -8.96
N LEU A 85 31.39 -0.36 -8.84
CA LEU A 85 31.99 0.44 -9.89
C LEU A 85 33.37 0.92 -9.45
N ASN A 86 34.39 0.62 -10.26
CA ASN A 86 35.75 1.09 -10.04
C ASN A 86 36.10 2.21 -11.02
N ARG A 87 36.65 3.32 -10.51
CA ARG A 87 37.10 4.45 -11.33
C ARG A 87 38.46 4.93 -10.89
N THR A 88 39.33 5.17 -11.86
CA THR A 88 40.58 5.91 -11.67
C THR A 88 40.29 7.39 -11.89
N LEU A 89 40.58 8.21 -10.88
CA LEU A 89 40.30 9.65 -10.92
C LEU A 89 41.57 10.45 -11.24
N LEU A 90 42.71 9.98 -10.73
CA LEU A 90 44.01 10.57 -10.98
C LEU A 90 45.01 9.45 -11.23
N ASN A 91 45.86 9.62 -12.24
CA ASN A 91 47.01 8.76 -12.47
C ASN A 91 48.16 9.65 -12.95
N ASN A 92 49.20 9.81 -12.12
CA ASN A 92 50.32 10.69 -12.40
C ASN A 92 51.65 10.04 -11.98
N SER A 93 52.75 10.79 -12.10
CA SER A 93 54.09 10.33 -11.73
C SER A 93 54.28 10.07 -10.23
N GLU A 94 53.37 10.53 -9.38
CA GLU A 94 53.43 10.35 -7.92
C GLU A 94 52.60 9.14 -7.45
N GLY A 95 51.52 8.81 -8.13
CA GLY A 95 50.65 7.69 -7.79
C GLY A 95 49.31 7.69 -8.52
N THR A 96 48.41 6.84 -8.04
CA THR A 96 47.08 6.65 -8.58
C THR A 96 46.03 6.84 -7.49
N ALA A 97 45.04 7.70 -7.76
CA ALA A 97 43.83 7.83 -6.95
C ALA A 97 42.70 7.03 -7.61
N THR A 98 42.12 6.10 -6.86
CA THR A 98 41.01 5.26 -7.31
C THR A 98 39.84 5.37 -6.36
N ALA A 99 38.63 5.22 -6.88
CA ALA A 99 37.41 5.14 -6.11
C ALA A 99 36.71 3.82 -6.45
N THR A 100 36.40 3.04 -5.41
CA THR A 100 35.55 1.86 -5.48
C THR A 100 34.20 2.22 -4.88
N ILE A 101 33.13 2.07 -5.66
CA ILE A 101 31.77 2.41 -5.28
C ILE A 101 30.98 1.11 -5.16
N ASP A 102 30.33 0.89 -4.03
CA ASP A 102 29.47 -0.27 -3.78
C ASP A 102 28.04 0.20 -3.57
N TYR A 103 27.09 -0.42 -4.28
CA TYR A 103 25.66 -0.23 -4.08
C TYR A 103 25.11 -1.32 -3.17
N LEU A 104 24.71 -0.95 -1.96
CA LEU A 104 24.30 -1.89 -0.91
C LEU A 104 22.84 -1.68 -0.51
N THR A 105 22.18 -2.75 -0.06
CA THR A 105 20.85 -2.67 0.55
C THR A 105 20.89 -1.79 1.79
N TYR A 106 19.91 -0.90 1.94
CA TYR A 106 19.73 -0.13 3.16
C TYR A 106 19.14 -1.02 4.27
N THR A 107 19.79 -1.03 5.43
CA THR A 107 19.28 -1.68 6.64
C THR A 107 19.02 -0.60 7.68
N PRO A 108 17.76 -0.40 8.12
CA PRO A 108 17.44 0.53 9.20
C PRO A 108 18.24 0.19 10.45
N THR A 109 18.72 1.21 11.16
CA THR A 109 19.34 1.02 12.48
C THR A 109 18.27 1.07 13.57
N SER A 110 18.51 0.41 14.71
CA SER A 110 17.55 0.36 15.84
C SER A 110 17.11 1.75 16.32
N ASP A 111 17.96 2.75 16.15
CA ASP A 111 17.81 4.08 16.74
C ASP A 111 16.91 5.00 15.90
N GLU A 112 16.70 4.70 14.61
CA GLU A 112 15.87 5.50 13.69
C GLU A 112 14.43 4.98 13.56
N GLY A 113 14.12 3.81 14.13
CA GLY A 113 12.94 3.03 13.75
C GLY A 113 13.03 2.52 12.31
N VAL A 114 12.04 1.76 11.84
CA VAL A 114 11.95 1.36 10.42
C VAL A 114 11.16 2.43 9.67
N PRO A 115 11.79 3.29 8.84
CA PRO A 115 11.05 4.28 8.05
C PRO A 115 10.14 3.57 7.06
N GLU A 116 8.93 4.07 6.81
CA GLU A 116 7.97 3.40 5.91
C GLU A 116 8.49 3.25 4.46
N ASP A 117 9.42 4.10 4.03
CA ASP A 117 10.03 4.10 2.69
C ASP A 117 11.36 3.33 2.62
N TYR A 118 11.74 2.52 3.63
CA TYR A 118 13.05 1.88 3.70
C TYR A 118 13.38 0.99 2.49
N GLY A 119 12.39 0.31 1.91
CA GLY A 119 12.58 -0.55 0.74
C GLY A 119 12.95 0.21 -0.54
N LEU A 120 12.85 1.53 -0.51
CA LEU A 120 13.20 2.45 -1.61
C LEU A 120 14.57 3.13 -1.37
N ARG A 121 15.25 2.79 -0.27
CA ARG A 121 16.53 3.37 0.10
C ARG A 121 17.69 2.47 -0.32
N VAL A 122 18.76 3.11 -0.77
CA VAL A 122 20.02 2.48 -1.17
C VAL A 122 21.14 3.07 -0.34
N LEU A 123 22.02 2.22 0.19
CA LEU A 123 23.25 2.65 0.81
C LEU A 123 24.37 2.63 -0.24
N VAL A 124 24.86 3.81 -0.60
CA VAL A 124 26.03 3.96 -1.47
C VAL A 124 27.27 4.12 -0.60
N SER A 125 28.26 3.27 -0.83
CA SER A 125 29.53 3.26 -0.11
C SER A 125 30.65 3.52 -1.09
N SER A 126 31.33 4.66 -0.99
CA SER A 126 32.54 4.95 -1.77
C SER A 126 33.80 4.84 -0.92
N THR A 127 34.74 4.03 -1.40
CA THR A 127 36.06 3.84 -0.81
C THR A 127 37.10 4.45 -1.75
N GLY A 128 37.68 5.57 -1.33
CA GLY A 128 38.75 6.26 -2.05
C GLY A 128 40.12 5.75 -1.59
N ASN A 129 40.96 5.39 -2.53
CA ASN A 129 42.30 4.84 -2.30
C ASN A 129 43.34 5.67 -3.04
N TRP A 130 44.39 6.09 -2.32
CA TRP A 130 45.62 6.62 -2.92
C TRP A 130 46.72 5.56 -2.84
N THR A 131 47.32 5.23 -3.98
CA THR A 131 48.44 4.29 -4.09
C THR A 131 49.64 4.98 -4.72
N PRO A 132 50.76 5.16 -4.00
CA PRO A 132 51.96 5.78 -4.55
C PRO A 132 52.68 4.85 -5.53
N VAL A 133 53.44 5.44 -6.47
CA VAL A 133 54.31 4.68 -7.38
C VAL A 133 55.30 3.84 -6.56
N GLY A 134 55.30 2.52 -6.77
CA GLY A 134 56.11 1.56 -5.99
C GLY A 134 55.37 0.86 -4.84
N GLY A 135 54.11 1.23 -4.54
CA GLY A 135 53.18 0.40 -3.77
C GLY A 135 53.44 0.25 -2.26
N VAL A 136 54.32 1.06 -1.67
CA VAL A 136 54.81 0.81 -0.30
C VAL A 136 53.78 1.08 0.80
N ARG A 137 52.85 2.05 0.61
CA ARG A 137 51.75 2.35 1.55
C ARG A 137 50.56 2.98 0.82
N SER A 138 49.38 2.37 0.90
CA SER A 138 48.13 2.97 0.43
C SER A 138 47.39 3.67 1.57
N ILE A 139 46.64 4.73 1.24
CA ILE A 139 45.74 5.40 2.17
C ILE A 139 44.31 5.21 1.66
N THR A 140 43.43 4.82 2.57
CA THR A 140 42.02 4.54 2.28
C THR A 140 41.12 5.46 3.10
N ARG A 141 40.10 6.03 2.45
CA ARG A 141 39.04 6.83 3.07
C ARG A 141 37.69 6.34 2.60
N LYS A 142 36.67 6.43 3.47
CA LYS A 142 35.35 5.91 3.16
C LYS A 142 34.27 6.97 3.37
N VAL A 143 33.35 7.03 2.44
CA VAL A 143 32.18 7.91 2.48
C VAL A 143 30.95 7.06 2.25
N LYS A 144 29.92 7.26 3.06
CA LYS A 144 28.63 6.60 2.93
C LYS A 144 27.54 7.63 2.69
N ALA A 145 26.64 7.35 1.76
CA ALA A 145 25.48 8.17 1.49
C ALA A 145 24.23 7.28 1.39
N VAL A 146 23.12 7.74 1.97
CA VAL A 146 21.82 7.08 1.84
C VAL A 146 21.03 7.81 0.75
N MET A 147 20.71 7.08 -0.31
CA MET A 147 19.90 7.55 -1.43
C MET A 147 18.49 7.02 -1.29
N ARG A 148 17.48 7.82 -1.65
CA ARG A 148 16.08 7.39 -1.74
C ARG A 148 15.59 7.51 -3.17
N LEU A 149 14.93 6.47 -3.66
CA LEU A 149 14.24 6.49 -4.94
C LEU A 149 13.04 7.44 -4.88
N ALA A 150 12.96 8.36 -5.84
CA ALA A 150 11.84 9.28 -6.01
C ALA A 150 11.22 9.04 -7.40
N PRO A 151 10.21 8.16 -7.52
CA PRO A 151 9.64 7.82 -8.83
C PRO A 151 8.99 9.06 -9.47
N ARG A 152 9.08 9.12 -10.80
CA ARG A 152 8.30 10.07 -11.60
C ARG A 152 6.85 9.60 -11.70
N GLY A 153 5.93 10.51 -11.44
CA GLY A 153 4.52 10.31 -11.77
C GLY A 153 3.90 11.59 -12.32
N PRO A 154 2.67 11.48 -12.85
CA PRO A 154 2.05 12.49 -13.73
C PRO A 154 1.72 13.81 -13.04
N THR A 155 1.59 13.85 -11.71
CA THR A 155 1.28 15.08 -10.97
C THR A 155 2.50 15.66 -10.23
N ARG A 156 3.71 15.06 -10.38
CA ARG A 156 4.88 15.49 -9.62
C ARG A 156 5.27 16.87 -10.14
N PRO A 157 5.58 17.85 -9.28
CA PRO A 157 6.14 19.12 -9.75
C PRO A 157 7.39 18.84 -10.58
N LEU A 158 7.29 19.10 -11.88
CA LEU A 158 8.38 18.90 -12.84
C LEU A 158 9.47 19.92 -12.54
N VAL A 159 10.72 19.47 -12.41
CA VAL A 159 11.88 20.38 -12.46
C VAL A 159 12.32 20.58 -13.92
N THR A 160 13.13 21.62 -14.17
CA THR A 160 13.55 22.10 -15.51
C THR A 160 14.17 21.04 -16.43
N GLU A 161 14.56 19.87 -15.88
CA GLU A 161 15.14 18.73 -16.60
C GLU A 161 14.25 17.48 -16.59
N ASP A 162 12.98 17.60 -16.21
CA ASP A 162 12.07 16.46 -16.25
C ASP A 162 11.30 16.41 -17.57
N TYR A 163 11.34 15.25 -18.22
CA TYR A 163 10.45 14.98 -19.33
C TYR A 163 9.01 14.81 -18.82
N ALA A 164 8.10 15.67 -19.27
CA ALA A 164 6.73 15.78 -18.75
C ALA A 164 5.89 14.50 -18.88
N LEU A 165 6.24 13.60 -19.81
CA LEU A 165 5.55 12.34 -20.04
C LEU A 165 6.31 11.11 -19.51
N ALA A 166 7.45 11.30 -18.82
CA ALA A 166 8.20 10.20 -18.24
C ALA A 166 7.55 9.72 -16.94
N GLU A 167 7.23 8.43 -16.88
CA GLU A 167 6.77 7.75 -15.67
C GLU A 167 7.72 6.60 -15.35
N ASP A 168 8.07 6.44 -14.07
CA ASP A 168 8.94 5.34 -13.60
C ASP A 168 8.13 4.13 -13.13
N VAL A 169 6.94 3.92 -13.72
CA VAL A 169 6.01 2.88 -13.29
C VAL A 169 5.98 1.76 -14.32
N LYS A 170 6.13 0.51 -13.83
CA LYS A 170 6.11 -0.66 -14.70
C LYS A 170 4.75 -0.81 -15.38
N THR A 171 4.75 -0.99 -16.70
CA THR A 171 3.53 -1.26 -17.47
C THR A 171 2.87 -2.54 -17.00
N ASN A 172 1.56 -2.49 -16.74
CA ASN A 172 0.81 -3.69 -16.40
C ASN A 172 0.66 -4.61 -17.62
N PRO A 173 0.44 -5.91 -17.42
CA PRO A 173 0.05 -6.81 -18.51
C PRO A 173 -1.16 -6.27 -19.28
N THR A 174 -1.23 -6.57 -20.57
CA THR A 174 -2.31 -6.12 -21.47
C THR A 174 -3.68 -6.34 -20.84
N ASN A 175 -4.58 -5.36 -20.99
CA ASN A 175 -5.95 -5.31 -20.46
C ASN A 175 -6.10 -5.16 -18.94
N PHE A 176 -5.06 -5.37 -18.13
CA PHE A 176 -5.19 -5.27 -16.67
C PHE A 176 -5.66 -3.87 -16.23
N ASP A 177 -5.11 -2.80 -16.81
CA ASP A 177 -5.53 -1.42 -16.53
C ASP A 177 -7.00 -1.17 -16.88
N THR A 178 -7.50 -1.83 -17.92
CA THR A 178 -8.93 -1.79 -18.27
C THR A 178 -9.77 -2.61 -17.28
N ILE A 179 -9.31 -3.78 -16.85
CA ILE A 179 -9.98 -4.65 -15.88
C ILE A 179 -10.14 -3.96 -14.53
N GLN A 180 -9.05 -3.43 -13.97
CA GLN A 180 -9.08 -2.70 -12.70
C GLN A 180 -9.92 -1.42 -12.75
N SER A 181 -10.29 -0.96 -13.95
CA SER A 181 -11.19 0.19 -14.10
C SER A 181 -12.63 -0.13 -13.67
N TYR A 182 -13.03 -1.41 -13.69
CA TYR A 182 -14.33 -1.90 -13.24
C TYR A 182 -14.33 -2.23 -11.74
N ALA A 183 -15.46 -2.05 -11.08
CA ALA A 183 -15.65 -2.54 -9.71
C ALA A 183 -15.77 -4.07 -9.67
N ALA A 184 -16.42 -4.64 -10.68
CA ALA A 184 -16.61 -6.08 -10.82
C ALA A 184 -16.36 -6.49 -12.28
N PHE A 185 -15.53 -7.51 -12.48
CA PHE A 185 -15.16 -8.05 -13.79
C PHE A 185 -15.32 -9.58 -13.80
N ALA A 186 -16.34 -10.07 -14.50
CA ALA A 186 -16.58 -11.48 -14.71
C ALA A 186 -16.11 -11.89 -16.12
N SER A 187 -15.14 -12.81 -16.18
CA SER A 187 -14.25 -12.95 -17.34
C SER A 187 -14.53 -14.13 -18.26
N ASP A 188 -15.35 -15.10 -17.84
CA ASP A 188 -15.57 -16.32 -18.62
C ASP A 188 -17.01 -16.84 -18.51
N LYS A 189 -17.37 -17.70 -19.46
CA LYS A 189 -18.58 -18.51 -19.43
C LYS A 189 -18.17 -19.97 -19.31
N ASP A 190 -18.69 -20.68 -18.31
CA ASP A 190 -18.52 -22.12 -18.29
C ASP A 190 -19.40 -22.76 -19.38
N SER A 191 -18.90 -23.82 -20.01
CA SER A 191 -19.72 -24.64 -20.91
C SER A 191 -20.82 -25.42 -20.17
N ASN A 192 -20.75 -25.49 -18.84
CA ASN A 192 -21.65 -26.25 -17.96
C ASN A 192 -22.74 -25.39 -17.29
N ASP A 193 -23.50 -24.62 -18.06
CA ASP A 193 -24.75 -23.93 -17.64
C ASP A 193 -24.66 -22.88 -16.50
N TYR A 194 -23.47 -22.51 -16.03
CA TYR A 194 -23.35 -21.45 -15.04
C TYR A 194 -23.38 -20.06 -15.70
N PHE A 195 -24.23 -19.18 -15.16
CA PHE A 195 -24.21 -17.75 -15.48
C PHE A 195 -22.85 -17.15 -15.10
N THR A 196 -22.33 -16.26 -15.95
CA THR A 196 -21.07 -15.57 -15.67
C THR A 196 -21.18 -14.64 -14.46
N PHE A 197 -22.39 -14.15 -14.21
CA PHE A 197 -22.70 -13.25 -13.13
C PHE A 197 -24.03 -13.61 -12.47
N MET A 198 -24.01 -13.96 -11.19
CA MET A 198 -25.18 -14.24 -10.37
C MET A 198 -25.20 -13.31 -9.16
N LEU A 199 -26.30 -12.57 -9.01
CA LEU A 199 -26.43 -11.60 -7.93
C LEU A 199 -27.83 -11.64 -7.32
N ASP A 200 -27.91 -12.20 -6.12
CA ASP A 200 -29.14 -12.31 -5.35
C ASP A 200 -29.39 -11.11 -4.42
N PRO A 201 -30.61 -10.98 -3.84
CA PRO A 201 -30.91 -9.89 -2.91
C PRO A 201 -29.93 -9.87 -1.73
N GLY A 202 -29.55 -8.66 -1.31
CA GLY A 202 -28.58 -8.47 -0.22
C GLY A 202 -27.12 -8.38 -0.68
N SER A 203 -26.88 -8.15 -1.97
CA SER A 203 -25.57 -7.79 -2.52
C SER A 203 -25.64 -6.45 -3.26
N ARG A 204 -24.55 -5.68 -3.23
CA ARG A 204 -24.46 -4.36 -3.88
C ARG A 204 -23.13 -4.16 -4.58
N ILE A 205 -23.17 -3.63 -5.80
CA ILE A 205 -21.98 -3.22 -6.56
C ILE A 205 -21.99 -1.72 -6.81
N GLU A 206 -21.03 -1.01 -6.25
CA GLU A 206 -20.78 0.42 -6.45
C GLU A 206 -19.65 0.60 -7.48
N GLY A 207 -20.04 0.86 -8.73
CA GLY A 207 -19.13 1.14 -9.85
C GLY A 207 -19.45 0.34 -11.10
N LYS A 208 -18.67 0.57 -12.16
CA LYS A 208 -18.89 -0.10 -13.46
C LYS A 208 -18.67 -1.60 -13.36
N THR A 209 -19.54 -2.38 -14.00
CA THR A 209 -19.47 -3.84 -14.02
C THR A 209 -19.30 -4.35 -15.45
N TRP A 210 -18.34 -5.25 -15.64
CA TRP A 210 -18.14 -5.97 -16.89
C TRP A 210 -18.60 -7.41 -16.76
N ILE A 211 -19.46 -7.84 -17.68
CA ILE A 211 -20.03 -9.19 -17.72
C ILE A 211 -19.77 -9.77 -19.10
N ARG A 212 -19.12 -10.93 -19.15
CA ARG A 212 -19.02 -11.71 -20.37
C ARG A 212 -20.32 -12.51 -20.55
N GLU A 213 -21.18 -12.08 -21.47
CA GLU A 213 -22.45 -12.74 -21.79
C GLU A 213 -23.51 -12.74 -20.65
N ASP A 214 -23.88 -13.92 -20.16
CA ASP A 214 -25.14 -14.20 -19.45
C ASP A 214 -25.05 -13.81 -17.96
N HIS A 215 -26.15 -13.31 -17.41
CA HIS A 215 -26.29 -13.07 -15.98
C HIS A 215 -27.64 -13.53 -15.48
N ASP A 216 -27.73 -13.83 -14.19
CA ASP A 216 -29.00 -14.07 -13.51
C ASP A 216 -29.09 -13.28 -12.21
N LEU A 217 -30.17 -12.53 -12.07
CA LEU A 217 -30.50 -11.80 -10.86
C LEU A 217 -31.60 -12.56 -10.13
N PHE A 218 -31.38 -12.80 -8.84
CA PHE A 218 -32.36 -13.43 -7.96
C PHE A 218 -32.63 -14.92 -8.30
N TYR A 219 -31.57 -15.64 -8.68
CA TYR A 219 -31.60 -17.06 -9.02
C TYR A 219 -31.99 -17.93 -7.83
N TYR A 220 -31.33 -17.78 -6.68
CA TYR A 220 -31.48 -18.70 -5.54
C TYR A 220 -32.80 -18.53 -4.76
N SER A 221 -33.52 -17.43 -5.01
CA SER A 221 -34.69 -17.03 -4.25
C SER A 221 -36.00 -17.72 -4.63
N ASN A 222 -36.00 -18.69 -5.57
CA ASN A 222 -37.18 -19.47 -5.98
C ASN A 222 -38.43 -18.63 -6.30
N PHE A 223 -38.26 -17.41 -6.83
CA PHE A 223 -39.37 -16.52 -7.12
C PHE A 223 -40.24 -17.04 -8.27
N PRO A 224 -41.57 -16.83 -8.22
CA PRO A 224 -42.38 -16.73 -9.42
C PRO A 224 -41.86 -15.62 -10.32
N THR A 225 -41.76 -15.87 -11.64
CA THR A 225 -41.23 -14.90 -12.62
C THR A 225 -41.89 -13.53 -12.50
N THR A 226 -43.21 -13.49 -12.31
CA THR A 226 -43.95 -12.24 -12.13
C THR A 226 -43.56 -11.49 -10.84
N THR A 227 -43.38 -12.21 -9.73
CA THR A 227 -42.93 -11.63 -8.45
C THR A 227 -41.50 -11.10 -8.57
N ARG A 228 -40.60 -11.86 -9.21
CA ARG A 228 -39.22 -11.46 -9.49
C ARG A 228 -39.18 -10.18 -10.31
N ASP A 229 -39.91 -10.13 -11.42
CA ASP A 229 -39.90 -9.01 -12.36
C ASP A 229 -40.46 -7.74 -11.72
N ASP A 230 -41.51 -7.85 -10.91
CA ASP A 230 -42.06 -6.75 -10.12
C ASP A 230 -41.06 -6.25 -9.05
N LEU A 231 -40.32 -7.17 -8.42
CA LEU A 231 -39.30 -6.85 -7.43
C LEU A 231 -38.14 -6.06 -8.08
N LEU A 232 -37.62 -6.56 -9.22
CA LEU A 232 -36.59 -5.87 -10.00
C LEU A 232 -37.05 -4.49 -10.45
N SER A 233 -38.29 -4.38 -10.95
CA SER A 233 -38.87 -3.09 -11.39
C SER A 233 -39.05 -2.11 -10.23
N ALA A 234 -39.43 -2.60 -9.04
CA ALA A 234 -39.56 -1.78 -7.84
C ALA A 234 -38.20 -1.29 -7.33
N ILE A 235 -37.16 -2.14 -7.41
CA ILE A 235 -35.77 -1.76 -7.09
C ILE A 235 -35.28 -0.69 -8.07
N GLY A 236 -35.48 -0.88 -9.37
CA GLY A 236 -35.12 0.11 -10.40
C GLY A 236 -35.85 1.44 -10.24
N SER A 237 -37.14 1.41 -9.91
CA SER A 237 -37.92 2.64 -9.66
C SER A 237 -37.38 3.44 -8.47
N ARG A 238 -36.98 2.74 -7.39
CA ARG A 238 -36.33 3.36 -6.22
C ARG A 238 -34.94 3.90 -6.54
N TRP A 239 -34.25 3.28 -7.47
CA TRP A 239 -32.93 3.71 -7.94
C TRP A 239 -33.00 5.07 -8.66
N VAL A 240 -33.97 5.24 -9.56
CA VAL A 240 -34.16 6.50 -10.30
C VAL A 240 -34.76 7.60 -9.43
N ASN A 241 -35.69 7.26 -8.54
CA ASN A 241 -36.37 8.20 -7.65
C ASN A 241 -36.13 7.85 -6.17
N PRO A 242 -34.93 8.12 -5.64
CA PRO A 242 -34.64 7.84 -4.24
C PRO A 242 -35.49 8.75 -3.34
N SER A 243 -36.26 8.15 -2.43
CA SER A 243 -36.94 8.93 -1.38
C SER A 243 -35.90 9.49 -0.39
N PRO A 244 -36.02 10.76 0.07
CA PRO A 244 -35.08 11.40 0.99
C PRO A 244 -34.86 10.64 2.31
N ARG A 245 -35.80 9.76 2.68
CA ARG A 245 -35.74 8.92 3.90
C ARG A 245 -35.25 7.49 3.65
N GLN A 246 -35.00 7.08 2.40
CA GLN A 246 -34.79 5.67 2.02
C GLN A 246 -33.53 5.44 1.16
N VAL A 247 -32.58 6.38 1.14
CA VAL A 247 -31.44 6.42 0.20
C VAL A 247 -30.48 5.20 0.31
N TYR A 248 -30.64 4.27 1.26
CA TYR A 248 -29.56 3.35 1.61
C TYR A 248 -29.89 1.86 1.67
N HIS A 249 -31.10 1.42 1.32
CA HIS A 249 -31.56 0.12 1.82
C HIS A 249 -31.85 -0.98 0.81
N ALA A 250 -31.74 -0.80 -0.52
CA ALA A 250 -32.20 -1.87 -1.44
C ALA A 250 -31.60 -1.92 -2.86
N HIS A 251 -30.42 -1.35 -3.12
CA HIS A 251 -29.92 -1.27 -4.49
C HIS A 251 -28.89 -2.36 -4.80
N ILE A 252 -29.15 -3.10 -5.88
CA ILE A 252 -28.26 -4.13 -6.46
C ILE A 252 -26.99 -3.48 -7.03
N PHE A 253 -27.15 -2.34 -7.69
CA PHE A 253 -26.06 -1.46 -8.10
C PHE A 253 -26.10 -0.21 -7.21
N GLY A 254 -24.98 0.45 -6.92
CA GLY A 254 -24.89 1.63 -6.04
C GLY A 254 -24.56 2.91 -6.82
N ARG A 255 -25.27 4.04 -6.56
CA ARG A 255 -25.17 5.24 -7.41
C ARG A 255 -23.80 5.86 -7.23
N GLU A 256 -22.89 5.63 -8.17
CA GLU A 256 -21.74 6.51 -8.28
C GLU A 256 -22.23 7.87 -8.78
N GLN A 257 -21.86 8.95 -8.10
CA GLN A 257 -22.31 10.31 -8.42
C GLN A 257 -21.76 10.88 -9.73
N ASN A 258 -20.99 10.09 -10.48
CA ASN A 258 -20.53 10.45 -11.81
C ASN A 258 -19.96 9.20 -12.53
N PRO A 259 -20.74 8.56 -13.41
CA PRO A 259 -20.18 7.74 -14.46
C PRO A 259 -20.50 8.41 -15.79
N SER A 260 -19.51 9.03 -16.41
CA SER A 260 -19.53 9.12 -17.87
C SER A 260 -19.50 7.68 -18.43
N GLY A 261 -20.51 7.30 -19.21
CA GLY A 261 -20.66 5.96 -19.80
C GLY A 261 -21.57 5.01 -19.00
N SER A 262 -21.77 3.80 -19.50
CA SER A 262 -22.74 2.83 -18.95
C SER A 262 -22.27 2.18 -17.64
N ASP A 263 -23.23 1.86 -16.76
CA ASP A 263 -23.01 1.16 -15.49
C ASP A 263 -22.62 -0.31 -15.70
N ILE A 264 -23.25 -0.96 -16.69
CA ILE A 264 -22.98 -2.35 -17.06
C ILE A 264 -22.47 -2.41 -18.50
N VAL A 265 -21.45 -3.24 -18.73
CA VAL A 265 -20.93 -3.51 -20.06
C VAL A 265 -20.98 -5.01 -20.32
N TYR A 266 -21.75 -5.40 -21.33
CA TYR A 266 -21.87 -6.78 -21.78
C TYR A 266 -20.88 -7.06 -22.91
N ALA A 267 -20.06 -8.09 -22.77
CA ALA A 267 -19.32 -8.65 -23.89
C ALA A 267 -20.27 -9.50 -24.74
N GLY A 268 -20.51 -9.13 -25.98
CA GLY A 268 -21.39 -9.87 -26.90
C GLY A 268 -22.85 -9.39 -26.95
N SER A 269 -23.80 -10.33 -26.93
CA SER A 269 -25.21 -10.09 -27.28
C SER A 269 -26.03 -9.42 -26.16
N ASN A 270 -27.09 -8.70 -26.54
CA ASN A 270 -27.97 -7.94 -25.65
C ASN A 270 -29.14 -8.74 -25.05
N VAL A 271 -29.12 -10.08 -25.16
CA VAL A 271 -30.26 -10.95 -24.83
C VAL A 271 -30.74 -10.78 -23.39
N TYR A 272 -29.87 -10.35 -22.48
CA TYR A 272 -30.18 -10.20 -21.05
C TYR A 272 -30.50 -8.76 -20.64
N SER A 273 -30.67 -7.85 -21.60
CA SER A 273 -30.98 -6.44 -21.32
C SER A 273 -32.31 -6.22 -20.59
N THR A 274 -33.23 -7.20 -20.58
CA THR A 274 -34.55 -7.07 -19.93
C THR A 274 -34.46 -6.82 -18.44
N ASP A 275 -33.61 -7.56 -17.72
CA ASP A 275 -33.42 -7.37 -16.28
C ASP A 275 -32.69 -6.05 -15.97
N THR A 276 -31.72 -5.70 -16.81
CA THR A 276 -31.04 -4.39 -16.74
C THR A 276 -31.99 -3.22 -16.95
N ILE A 277 -32.93 -3.36 -17.90
CA ILE A 277 -33.98 -2.38 -18.19
C ILE A 277 -34.95 -2.26 -17.01
N ARG A 278 -35.35 -3.37 -16.38
CA ARG A 278 -36.20 -3.36 -15.16
C ARG A 278 -35.53 -2.64 -14.00
N LEU A 279 -34.23 -2.86 -13.83
CA LEU A 279 -33.41 -2.13 -12.86
C LEU A 279 -33.17 -0.67 -13.24
N GLN A 280 -33.57 -0.23 -14.43
CA GLN A 280 -33.34 1.12 -14.95
C GLN A 280 -31.85 1.51 -14.90
N SER A 281 -30.96 0.52 -15.04
CA SER A 281 -29.51 0.71 -15.05
C SER A 281 -29.03 0.95 -16.47
N SER A 282 -28.05 1.84 -16.65
CA SER A 282 -27.51 2.09 -17.98
C SER A 282 -26.60 0.94 -18.41
N TYR A 283 -26.71 0.48 -19.66
CA TYR A 283 -25.87 -0.59 -20.18
C TYR A 283 -25.31 -0.27 -21.56
N SER A 284 -24.26 -0.99 -21.95
CA SER A 284 -23.69 -0.98 -23.29
C SER A 284 -23.21 -2.38 -23.66
N THR A 285 -23.03 -2.61 -24.96
CA THR A 285 -22.44 -3.84 -25.49
C THR A 285 -21.09 -3.54 -26.08
N ASN A 286 -20.12 -4.41 -25.85
CA ASN A 286 -18.81 -4.37 -26.48
C ASN A 286 -18.60 -5.68 -27.27
N SER A 287 -18.28 -5.56 -28.55
CA SER A 287 -18.05 -6.71 -29.43
C SER A 287 -16.68 -7.37 -29.22
N GLY A 288 -15.76 -6.71 -28.52
CA GLY A 288 -14.45 -7.24 -28.18
C GLY A 288 -14.46 -7.99 -26.84
N SER A 289 -13.88 -9.19 -26.81
CA SER A 289 -13.57 -9.88 -25.56
C SER A 289 -12.33 -9.26 -24.92
N ILE A 290 -12.42 -8.91 -23.64
CA ILE A 290 -11.29 -8.48 -22.83
C ILE A 290 -10.70 -9.73 -22.16
N THR A 291 -9.57 -10.20 -22.66
CA THR A 291 -8.86 -11.34 -22.08
C THR A 291 -8.10 -10.88 -20.83
N ALA A 292 -8.39 -11.52 -19.70
CA ALA A 292 -7.67 -11.28 -18.46
C ALA A 292 -6.27 -11.92 -18.51
N PRO A 293 -5.21 -11.25 -18.02
CA PRO A 293 -3.87 -11.82 -17.99
C PRO A 293 -3.79 -13.03 -17.05
N SER A 294 -3.01 -14.03 -17.44
CA SER A 294 -2.72 -15.17 -16.59
C SER A 294 -1.83 -14.76 -15.41
N ILE A 295 -2.13 -15.26 -14.22
CA ILE A 295 -1.29 -15.12 -13.03
C ILE A 295 -0.24 -16.23 -13.01
N THR A 296 1.02 -15.87 -12.80
CA THR A 296 2.06 -16.83 -12.43
C THR A 296 2.50 -16.57 -11.00
N THR A 297 2.13 -17.45 -10.06
CA THR A 297 2.46 -17.25 -8.64
C THR A 297 3.96 -17.34 -8.33
N SER A 298 4.77 -17.84 -9.28
CA SER A 298 6.24 -17.84 -9.17
C SER A 298 6.83 -16.44 -9.08
N ASP A 299 6.18 -15.46 -9.71
CA ASP A 299 6.66 -14.07 -9.78
C ASP A 299 6.64 -13.39 -8.41
N TYR A 300 5.91 -13.98 -7.46
CA TYR A 300 5.79 -13.52 -6.08
C TYR A 300 6.74 -14.23 -5.12
N THR A 301 7.58 -15.18 -5.55
CA THR A 301 8.54 -15.91 -4.67
C THR A 301 9.64 -15.01 -4.16
N SER A 302 10.20 -14.26 -5.10
CA SER A 302 11.24 -13.31 -4.86
C SER A 302 10.96 -12.13 -5.76
N TYR A 303 11.11 -10.93 -5.23
CA TYR A 303 10.68 -9.74 -5.94
C TYR A 303 11.62 -8.59 -5.66
N ARG A 304 11.56 -7.60 -6.55
CA ARG A 304 12.17 -6.28 -6.34
C ARG A 304 11.04 -5.27 -6.34
N ILE A 305 11.17 -4.19 -5.55
CA ILE A 305 10.20 -3.09 -5.58
C ILE A 305 10.38 -2.27 -6.86
N TYR A 306 11.63 -2.04 -7.25
CA TYR A 306 12.02 -1.33 -8.45
C TYR A 306 13.12 -2.10 -9.18
N ASP A 307 13.24 -1.91 -10.50
CA ASP A 307 14.25 -2.60 -11.28
C ASP A 307 15.67 -2.34 -10.75
N ASN A 308 16.52 -3.36 -10.78
CA ASN A 308 17.89 -3.33 -10.23
C ASN A 308 18.00 -3.04 -8.70
N GLY A 309 16.87 -3.01 -7.97
CA GLY A 309 16.83 -2.90 -6.51
C GLY A 309 17.19 -4.18 -5.75
N PRO A 310 17.11 -4.15 -4.40
CA PRO A 310 17.33 -5.32 -3.57
C PRO A 310 16.33 -6.43 -3.90
N LEU A 311 16.80 -7.68 -3.86
CA LEU A 311 15.94 -8.86 -3.98
C LEU A 311 15.38 -9.21 -2.60
N TYR A 312 14.04 -9.21 -2.51
CA TYR A 312 13.28 -9.61 -1.33
C TYR A 312 12.64 -10.98 -1.56
N TYR A 313 12.21 -11.60 -0.46
CA TYR A 313 11.54 -12.89 -0.48
C TYR A 313 10.19 -12.78 0.22
N SER A 314 9.18 -13.44 -0.35
CA SER A 314 7.87 -13.56 0.27
C SER A 314 7.88 -14.57 1.41
N ASP A 315 7.07 -14.34 2.43
CA ASP A 315 6.90 -15.28 3.54
C ASP A 315 5.89 -16.38 3.18
N VAL A 316 6.22 -17.63 3.50
CA VAL A 316 5.29 -18.76 3.34
C VAL A 316 4.50 -18.94 4.65
N ILE A 317 3.18 -18.92 4.54
CA ILE A 317 2.24 -19.11 5.65
C ILE A 317 1.54 -20.48 5.55
N SER A 318 0.93 -20.89 6.67
CA SER A 318 0.15 -22.14 6.73
C SER A 318 -1.09 -22.07 5.85
N SER A 319 -1.57 -23.24 5.38
CA SER A 319 -2.82 -23.38 4.60
C SER A 319 -4.10 -23.13 5.41
N SER A 320 -3.97 -22.85 6.71
CA SER A 320 -5.05 -22.40 7.59
C SER A 320 -4.48 -21.39 8.57
N ILE A 321 -5.14 -20.24 8.71
CA ILE A 321 -4.72 -19.16 9.62
C ILE A 321 -5.90 -18.68 10.49
N GLN A 322 -5.58 -18.28 11.71
CA GLN A 322 -6.52 -17.75 12.71
C GLN A 322 -5.70 -16.98 13.76
N ASN A 323 -6.28 -15.93 14.38
CA ASN A 323 -5.63 -15.15 15.44
C ASN A 323 -4.22 -14.65 15.05
N VAL A 324 -4.08 -14.16 13.81
CA VAL A 324 -2.80 -13.75 13.25
C VAL A 324 -2.86 -12.33 12.71
N THR A 325 -1.80 -11.57 12.96
CA THR A 325 -1.57 -10.28 12.32
C THR A 325 -0.29 -10.37 11.50
N LEU A 326 -0.41 -10.21 10.18
CA LEU A 326 0.70 -10.23 9.23
C LEU A 326 0.93 -8.81 8.71
N ARG A 327 2.17 -8.34 8.82
CA ARG A 327 2.60 -6.99 8.43
C ARG A 327 3.92 -6.99 7.68
N PRO A 328 4.16 -6.04 6.77
CA PRO A 328 5.43 -5.92 6.08
C PRO A 328 6.61 -5.87 7.05
N THR A 329 7.72 -6.49 6.66
CA THR A 329 8.95 -6.59 7.46
C THR A 329 10.13 -6.16 6.62
N THR A 330 11.27 -5.85 7.24
CA THR A 330 12.47 -5.40 6.50
C THR A 330 12.95 -6.38 5.41
N THR A 331 12.61 -7.67 5.53
CA THR A 331 12.93 -8.71 4.54
C THR A 331 11.78 -8.97 3.55
N ASN A 332 10.56 -8.54 3.87
CA ASN A 332 9.36 -8.64 3.05
C ASN A 332 8.59 -7.30 3.04
N PRO A 333 9.14 -6.25 2.40
CA PRO A 333 8.58 -4.90 2.42
C PRO A 333 7.21 -4.72 1.77
N LEU A 334 6.83 -5.56 0.82
CA LEU A 334 5.49 -5.50 0.23
C LEU A 334 4.44 -6.30 1.02
N GLY A 335 4.85 -6.99 2.09
CA GLY A 335 3.97 -7.87 2.83
C GLY A 335 3.37 -8.96 1.93
N ILE A 336 4.19 -9.60 1.10
CA ILE A 336 3.72 -10.67 0.22
C ILE A 336 3.73 -11.98 1.02
N TYR A 337 2.55 -12.55 1.26
CA TYR A 337 2.35 -13.80 1.98
C TYR A 337 1.85 -14.87 1.03
N ARG A 338 2.46 -16.05 1.10
CA ARG A 338 2.21 -17.13 0.16
C ARG A 338 1.82 -18.42 0.83
N THR A 339 1.00 -19.20 0.15
CA THR A 339 0.79 -20.61 0.50
C THR A 339 1.37 -21.53 -0.58
N THR A 340 1.44 -22.82 -0.27
CA THR A 340 1.83 -23.87 -1.21
C THR A 340 0.64 -24.47 -1.97
N ALA A 341 -0.58 -24.28 -1.46
CA ALA A 341 -1.84 -24.75 -2.02
C ALA A 341 -2.99 -23.79 -1.62
N GLY A 342 -4.21 -24.28 -1.49
CA GLY A 342 -5.35 -23.50 -0.98
C GLY A 342 -5.18 -23.01 0.47
N LEU A 343 -6.00 -22.03 0.86
CA LEU A 343 -5.92 -21.35 2.15
C LEU A 343 -7.29 -21.19 2.80
N ASN A 344 -7.39 -21.54 4.08
CA ASN A 344 -8.54 -21.23 4.93
C ASN A 344 -8.21 -20.08 5.88
N ILE A 345 -9.01 -19.02 5.84
CA ILE A 345 -8.90 -17.85 6.73
C ILE A 345 -10.06 -17.89 7.71
N ASN A 346 -9.73 -18.09 8.99
CA ASN A 346 -10.68 -18.14 10.09
C ASN A 346 -10.70 -16.80 10.84
N SER A 347 -11.21 -16.78 12.08
CA SER A 347 -11.42 -15.52 12.79
C SER A 347 -10.14 -14.80 13.24
N ASN A 348 -10.27 -13.49 13.47
CA ASN A 348 -9.25 -12.62 14.05
C ASN A 348 -7.96 -12.59 13.21
N VAL A 349 -8.10 -12.34 11.92
CA VAL A 349 -6.99 -12.30 10.97
C VAL A 349 -6.87 -10.90 10.41
N THR A 350 -5.70 -10.29 10.58
CA THR A 350 -5.35 -9.01 9.94
C THR A 350 -4.14 -9.21 9.04
N ILE A 351 -4.25 -8.87 7.76
CA ILE A 351 -3.14 -8.95 6.81
C ILE A 351 -2.98 -7.58 6.15
N GLN A 352 -1.79 -6.99 6.29
CA GLN A 352 -1.36 -5.81 5.56
C GLN A 352 -0.38 -6.26 4.47
N GLY A 353 -0.81 -6.25 3.21
CA GLY A 353 -0.02 -6.72 2.07
C GLY A 353 -0.83 -7.51 1.06
N THR A 354 -0.15 -8.43 0.36
CA THR A 354 -0.71 -9.23 -0.72
C THR A 354 -0.68 -10.69 -0.36
N LEU A 355 -1.84 -11.33 -0.44
CA LEU A 355 -1.99 -12.76 -0.24
C LEU A 355 -1.98 -13.50 -1.58
N VAL A 356 -1.00 -14.37 -1.81
CA VAL A 356 -0.83 -15.11 -3.07
C VAL A 356 -1.06 -16.60 -2.82
N VAL A 357 -2.11 -17.13 -3.43
CA VAL A 357 -2.59 -18.51 -3.18
C VAL A 357 -2.61 -19.29 -4.49
N PRO A 358 -1.72 -20.29 -4.65
CA PRO A 358 -1.74 -21.22 -5.79
C PRO A 358 -2.85 -22.27 -5.60
N GLY A 359 -4.10 -21.81 -5.50
CA GLY A 359 -5.29 -22.59 -5.23
C GLY A 359 -6.45 -21.70 -4.82
N SER A 360 -7.46 -22.28 -4.18
CA SER A 360 -8.63 -21.54 -3.70
C SER A 360 -8.42 -20.95 -2.29
N VAL A 361 -9.06 -19.82 -2.02
CA VAL A 361 -9.09 -19.15 -0.70
C VAL A 361 -10.50 -19.22 -0.13
N THR A 362 -10.64 -19.70 1.09
CA THR A 362 -11.92 -19.76 1.80
C THR A 362 -11.88 -18.90 3.05
N PHE A 363 -12.79 -17.95 3.16
CA PHE A 363 -13.01 -17.11 4.32
C PHE A 363 -14.17 -17.70 5.14
N GLY A 364 -13.91 -18.14 6.37
CA GLY A 364 -14.87 -18.86 7.20
C GLY A 364 -15.14 -18.27 8.59
N GLY A 365 -14.44 -17.22 8.99
CA GLY A 365 -14.53 -16.63 10.33
C GLY A 365 -14.97 -15.17 10.36
N THR A 366 -14.84 -14.56 11.53
CA THR A 366 -15.19 -13.17 11.79
C THR A 366 -13.95 -12.33 12.11
N GLU A 367 -14.03 -11.01 11.94
CA GLU A 367 -12.87 -10.11 12.22
C GLU A 367 -11.70 -10.41 11.28
N ILE A 368 -12.02 -10.59 10.01
CA ILE A 368 -11.03 -10.74 8.96
C ILE A 368 -10.85 -9.39 8.27
N THR A 369 -9.61 -8.88 8.28
CA THR A 369 -9.25 -7.63 7.60
C THR A 369 -8.04 -7.87 6.72
N LEU A 370 -8.19 -7.69 5.42
CA LEU A 370 -7.08 -7.66 4.46
C LEU A 370 -6.98 -6.25 3.91
N SER A 371 -5.78 -5.71 3.83
CA SER A 371 -5.52 -4.43 3.18
C SER A 371 -4.27 -4.53 2.31
N SER A 372 -4.36 -4.14 1.05
CA SER A 372 -3.18 -3.94 0.20
C SER A 372 -2.19 -3.02 0.90
N HIS A 373 -0.90 -3.38 0.88
CA HIS A 373 0.11 -2.53 1.49
C HIS A 373 0.16 -1.18 0.79
N ASN A 374 0.04 -0.11 1.56
CA ASN A 374 0.10 1.24 1.07
C ASN A 374 1.35 1.95 1.63
N TRP A 375 2.23 2.36 0.72
CA TRP A 375 3.51 3.00 1.01
C TRP A 375 3.40 4.50 1.34
N SER A 376 2.18 5.05 1.43
CA SER A 376 1.94 6.48 1.66
C SER A 376 2.21 6.92 3.11
N GLY A 377 3.43 6.71 3.59
CA GLY A 377 3.92 7.23 4.86
C GLY A 377 4.51 8.62 4.70
N ASP A 378 3.73 9.66 4.99
CA ASP A 378 4.16 11.08 4.99
C ASP A 378 4.98 11.52 3.75
N LEU A 379 4.75 10.86 2.62
CA LEU A 379 5.35 11.22 1.35
C LEU A 379 4.58 12.44 0.86
N ARG A 380 5.28 13.53 0.50
CA ARG A 380 4.71 14.70 -0.20
C ARG A 380 4.13 14.37 -1.59
N LEU A 381 3.80 13.11 -1.82
CA LEU A 381 3.22 12.46 -2.98
C LEU A 381 2.07 11.58 -2.45
N ASN A 382 0.97 12.22 -2.05
CA ASN A 382 -0.20 11.57 -1.43
C ASN A 382 -1.12 10.82 -2.42
N GLU A 383 -0.72 10.66 -3.68
CA GLU A 383 -1.57 10.05 -4.72
C GLU A 383 -1.08 8.63 -5.04
N SER A 384 -1.99 7.66 -5.09
CA SER A 384 -1.64 6.25 -5.37
C SER A 384 -1.03 6.04 -6.77
N VAL A 385 -1.17 7.02 -7.67
CA VAL A 385 -0.53 7.00 -9.00
C VAL A 385 1.00 6.89 -8.88
N TYR A 386 1.57 7.46 -7.81
CA TYR A 386 3.02 7.40 -7.55
C TYR A 386 3.45 6.11 -6.85
N TRP A 387 2.51 5.47 -6.15
CA TRP A 387 2.75 4.32 -5.28
C TRP A 387 1.65 3.31 -5.53
N PRO A 388 1.70 2.64 -6.71
CA PRO A 388 0.69 1.65 -7.02
C PRO A 388 0.75 0.54 -5.98
N ARG A 389 -0.43 0.02 -5.63
CA ARG A 389 -0.57 -1.07 -4.67
C ARG A 389 -0.54 -2.40 -5.41
N LEU A 390 -0.12 -3.45 -4.73
CA LEU A 390 -0.42 -4.81 -5.19
C LEU A 390 -1.85 -5.19 -4.79
N PRO A 391 -2.51 -6.14 -5.49
CA PRO A 391 -3.79 -6.69 -5.05
C PRO A 391 -3.72 -7.20 -3.62
N ALA A 392 -4.83 -7.13 -2.88
CA ALA A 392 -4.91 -7.72 -1.54
C ALA A 392 -4.92 -9.25 -1.63
N VAL A 393 -5.55 -9.81 -2.68
CA VAL A 393 -5.63 -11.24 -2.93
C VAL A 393 -5.32 -11.56 -4.40
N VAL A 394 -4.42 -12.52 -4.61
CA VAL A 394 -4.08 -13.10 -5.91
C VAL A 394 -4.25 -14.61 -5.81
N ALA A 395 -5.29 -15.16 -6.43
CA ALA A 395 -5.63 -16.58 -6.34
C ALA A 395 -5.67 -17.24 -7.73
N THR A 396 -5.04 -18.41 -7.88
CA THR A 396 -5.16 -19.20 -9.12
C THR A 396 -6.41 -20.06 -9.15
N GLY A 397 -6.97 -20.40 -7.98
CA GLY A 397 -8.27 -21.02 -7.83
C GLY A 397 -9.37 -19.98 -7.59
N GLY A 398 -10.43 -20.38 -6.88
CA GLY A 398 -11.53 -19.49 -6.52
C GLY A 398 -11.36 -18.79 -5.18
N VAL A 399 -12.15 -17.76 -4.94
CA VAL A 399 -12.28 -17.08 -3.64
C VAL A 399 -13.68 -17.36 -3.12
N THR A 400 -13.80 -17.84 -1.89
CA THR A 400 -15.07 -18.26 -1.29
C THR A 400 -15.29 -17.60 0.05
N PHE A 401 -16.44 -16.94 0.21
CA PHE A 401 -16.90 -16.41 1.50
C PHE A 401 -18.04 -17.28 2.04
N ASN A 402 -17.82 -17.93 3.18
CA ASN A 402 -18.85 -18.68 3.88
C ASN A 402 -19.97 -17.77 4.43
N SER A 403 -21.13 -18.35 4.73
CA SER A 403 -22.30 -17.63 5.23
C SER A 403 -22.08 -16.95 6.59
N ALA A 404 -21.18 -17.46 7.41
CA ALA A 404 -20.85 -16.88 8.73
C ALA A 404 -19.80 -15.76 8.68
N THR A 405 -19.30 -15.41 7.49
CA THR A 405 -18.11 -14.58 7.38
C THR A 405 -18.37 -13.10 7.67
N ARG A 406 -17.44 -12.51 8.44
CA ARG A 406 -17.30 -11.06 8.64
C ARG A 406 -15.92 -10.61 8.17
N ALA A 407 -15.85 -10.07 6.96
CA ALA A 407 -14.60 -9.72 6.31
C ALA A 407 -14.62 -8.33 5.65
N ILE A 408 -13.50 -7.63 5.75
CA ILE A 408 -13.21 -6.42 4.98
C ILE A 408 -11.94 -6.66 4.17
N ILE A 409 -12.02 -6.40 2.87
CA ILE A 409 -10.86 -6.50 1.98
C ILE A 409 -10.68 -5.15 1.29
N ASP A 410 -9.69 -4.38 1.75
CA ASP A 410 -9.30 -3.09 1.16
C ASP A 410 -8.17 -3.30 0.15
N GLY A 411 -8.52 -3.43 -1.12
CA GLY A 411 -7.61 -3.75 -2.21
C GLY A 411 -8.25 -4.61 -3.29
N GLU A 412 -7.56 -4.75 -4.41
CA GLU A 412 -8.03 -5.59 -5.52
C GLU A 412 -8.04 -7.08 -5.15
N ILE A 413 -9.06 -7.79 -5.62
CA ILE A 413 -9.09 -9.26 -5.62
C ILE A 413 -8.96 -9.73 -7.06
N TYR A 414 -7.89 -10.47 -7.32
CA TYR A 414 -7.62 -11.05 -8.62
C TYR A 414 -7.65 -12.59 -8.53
N SER A 415 -8.71 -13.19 -9.08
CA SER A 415 -8.94 -14.64 -9.05
C SER A 415 -9.02 -15.19 -10.48
N ASN A 416 -8.35 -16.32 -10.74
CA ASN A 416 -8.54 -17.09 -11.99
C ASN A 416 -9.73 -18.06 -11.93
N GLY A 417 -10.21 -18.41 -10.73
CA GLY A 417 -11.45 -19.15 -10.52
C GLY A 417 -12.60 -18.23 -10.13
N ASP A 418 -13.63 -18.84 -9.56
CA ASP A 418 -14.87 -18.15 -9.19
C ASP A 418 -14.70 -17.31 -7.94
N LEU A 419 -15.40 -16.20 -7.87
CA LEU A 419 -15.67 -15.54 -6.59
C LEU A 419 -17.07 -15.96 -6.15
N TYR A 420 -17.11 -16.76 -5.10
CA TYR A 420 -18.33 -17.30 -4.54
C TYR A 420 -18.59 -16.73 -3.15
N ARG A 421 -19.83 -16.36 -2.89
CA ARG A 421 -20.27 -15.92 -1.57
C ARG A 421 -21.57 -16.62 -1.23
N TYR A 422 -21.51 -17.45 -0.18
CA TYR A 422 -22.69 -18.08 0.38
C TYR A 422 -23.64 -17.05 0.97
N GLY A 423 -24.93 -17.32 0.86
CA GLY A 423 -25.98 -16.52 1.46
C GLY A 423 -25.80 -16.36 2.96
N ALA A 424 -25.90 -15.13 3.46
CA ALA A 424 -25.89 -14.85 4.89
C ALA A 424 -27.08 -13.98 5.27
N ASP A 425 -27.82 -14.40 6.29
CA ASP A 425 -28.89 -13.57 6.85
C ASP A 425 -28.35 -12.30 7.47
N PHE A 426 -29.17 -11.26 7.31
CA PHE A 426 -28.95 -9.98 7.92
C PHE A 426 -29.19 -10.08 9.44
N GLU A 427 -28.14 -9.86 10.22
CA GLU A 427 -28.19 -9.99 11.67
C GLU A 427 -27.41 -8.85 12.34
N PHE A 428 -28.02 -8.18 13.31
CA PHE A 428 -27.36 -7.28 14.25
C PHE A 428 -27.35 -7.92 15.63
N ARG A 429 -26.31 -7.64 16.40
CA ARG A 429 -26.35 -7.91 17.84
C ARG A 429 -27.39 -6.96 18.47
N ALA A 430 -28.14 -7.44 19.45
CA ALA A 430 -29.23 -6.69 20.06
C ALA A 430 -28.73 -5.42 20.77
N TYR A 431 -28.79 -4.28 20.07
CA TYR A 431 -28.48 -2.95 20.58
C TYR A 431 -29.68 -2.03 20.29
N SER A 432 -30.77 -2.21 21.04
CA SER A 432 -32.10 -1.68 20.70
C SER A 432 -32.22 -0.15 20.57
N THR A 433 -31.17 0.64 20.81
CA THR A 433 -31.22 2.12 20.83
C THR A 433 -29.98 2.84 20.26
N LEU A 434 -28.96 2.14 19.73
CA LEU A 434 -27.73 2.81 19.28
C LEU A 434 -27.96 3.58 17.96
N ASN A 435 -28.14 4.91 18.06
CA ASN A 435 -28.24 5.81 16.92
C ASN A 435 -27.71 7.19 17.32
N LEU A 436 -26.39 7.36 17.25
CA LEU A 436 -25.73 8.63 17.55
C LEU A 436 -25.42 9.37 16.24
N ALA A 437 -25.47 10.70 16.26
CA ALA A 437 -25.14 11.53 15.11
C ALA A 437 -24.37 12.78 15.56
N GLY A 438 -23.46 13.24 14.74
CA GLY A 438 -22.64 14.41 15.02
C GLY A 438 -21.71 14.71 13.85
N THR A 439 -20.54 15.26 14.14
CA THR A 439 -19.50 15.46 13.12
C THR A 439 -18.18 14.83 13.52
N ALA A 440 -17.33 14.50 12.54
CA ALA A 440 -16.05 13.86 12.80
C ALA A 440 -14.98 14.22 11.77
N THR A 441 -13.72 14.20 12.21
CA THR A 441 -12.52 14.17 11.34
C THR A 441 -11.85 12.81 11.44
N ALA A 442 -11.04 12.44 10.44
CA ALA A 442 -10.40 11.13 10.37
C ALA A 442 -8.95 11.26 9.91
N THR A 443 -8.04 10.56 10.61
CA THR A 443 -6.62 10.52 10.26
C THR A 443 -6.13 9.07 10.28
N PRO A 444 -5.43 8.58 9.23
CA PRO A 444 -4.79 7.27 9.27
C PRO A 444 -3.72 7.23 10.35
N ILE A 445 -3.66 6.14 11.12
CA ILE A 445 -2.66 5.97 12.20
C ILE A 445 -1.65 4.87 11.86
N GLN A 446 -2.14 3.66 11.63
CA GLN A 446 -1.36 2.49 11.26
C GLN A 446 -2.29 1.60 10.46
N GLN A 447 -1.92 1.27 9.22
CA GLN A 447 -2.72 0.37 8.38
C GLN A 447 -3.11 -0.92 9.12
N PRO A 448 -4.36 -1.39 9.00
CA PRO A 448 -5.45 -0.82 8.19
C PRO A 448 -6.32 0.20 8.95
N TRP A 449 -5.85 0.78 10.05
CA TRP A 449 -6.67 1.57 10.97
C TRP A 449 -6.51 3.07 10.84
N SER A 450 -7.61 3.76 11.14
CA SER A 450 -7.67 5.21 11.29
C SER A 450 -8.24 5.61 12.64
N GLU A 451 -7.79 6.74 13.15
CA GLU A 451 -8.40 7.40 14.30
C GLU A 451 -9.44 8.41 13.81
N ILE A 452 -10.61 8.35 14.44
CA ILE A 452 -11.72 9.27 14.23
C ILE A 452 -11.86 10.17 15.45
N GLN A 453 -11.73 11.46 15.25
CA GLN A 453 -12.03 12.47 16.27
C GLN A 453 -13.50 12.87 16.14
N LEU A 454 -14.27 12.69 17.20
CA LEU A 454 -15.68 13.03 17.25
C LEU A 454 -15.91 14.44 17.82
N TYR A 455 -16.93 15.12 17.31
CA TYR A 455 -17.39 16.42 17.79
C TYR A 455 -18.91 16.40 17.98
N GLY A 456 -19.37 16.87 19.14
CA GLY A 456 -20.80 16.93 19.48
C GLY A 456 -21.37 15.64 20.07
N PHE A 457 -20.53 14.69 20.48
CA PHE A 457 -20.95 13.46 21.16
C PHE A 457 -20.77 13.60 22.66
N SER A 458 -21.86 13.43 23.43
CA SER A 458 -21.84 13.58 24.89
C SER A 458 -21.76 12.26 25.65
N ASP A 459 -22.06 11.13 25.00
CA ASP A 459 -21.98 9.79 25.58
C ASP A 459 -21.60 8.75 24.51
N LEU A 460 -20.62 7.91 24.83
CA LEU A 460 -20.15 6.79 24.00
C LEU A 460 -20.27 5.44 24.74
N SER A 461 -20.96 5.40 25.89
CA SER A 461 -21.09 4.21 26.74
C SER A 461 -21.71 3.00 26.04
N SER A 462 -22.54 3.24 25.02
CA SER A 462 -23.19 2.21 24.21
C SER A 462 -22.37 1.77 22.98
N VAL A 463 -21.20 2.37 22.73
CA VAL A 463 -20.34 2.05 21.58
C VAL A 463 -19.29 1.02 22.00
N THR A 464 -19.25 -0.11 21.30
CA THR A 464 -18.31 -1.21 21.58
C THR A 464 -17.13 -1.22 20.61
N ALA A 465 -15.99 -1.72 21.08
CA ALA A 465 -14.73 -1.86 20.32
C ALA A 465 -14.56 -3.24 19.65
N ASP A 466 -15.65 -3.99 19.48
CA ASP A 466 -15.66 -5.39 19.00
C ASP A 466 -16.10 -5.54 17.53
N GLY A 467 -16.11 -4.42 16.78
CA GLY A 467 -16.53 -4.37 15.39
C GLY A 467 -18.04 -4.52 15.16
N TYR A 468 -18.85 -4.71 16.22
CA TYR A 468 -20.32 -4.74 16.11
C TYR A 468 -20.96 -3.35 16.21
N CYS A 469 -20.16 -2.29 16.33
CA CYS A 469 -20.58 -0.92 16.06
C CYS A 469 -19.82 -0.42 14.82
N SER A 470 -20.46 0.43 14.02
CA SER A 470 -19.81 1.09 12.89
C SER A 470 -20.16 2.58 12.89
N ILE A 471 -19.25 3.37 12.34
CA ILE A 471 -19.44 4.79 12.10
C ILE A 471 -19.58 5.03 10.60
N TRP A 472 -20.64 5.69 10.21
CA TRP A 472 -20.81 6.25 8.89
C TRP A 472 -20.15 7.63 8.85
N LEU A 473 -19.33 7.86 7.83
CA LEU A 473 -18.69 9.15 7.58
C LEU A 473 -19.16 9.66 6.22
N GLU A 474 -19.66 10.89 6.18
CA GLU A 474 -20.04 11.56 4.93
C GLU A 474 -18.81 11.86 4.06
N GLN A 475 -18.88 11.48 2.79
CA GLN A 475 -17.82 11.64 1.79
C GLN A 475 -18.47 11.96 0.43
N GLY A 476 -18.19 13.15 -0.12
CA GLY A 476 -18.86 13.63 -1.35
C GLY A 476 -20.37 13.80 -1.14
N ASN A 477 -21.22 13.41 -2.10
CA ASN A 477 -22.68 13.42 -1.91
C ASN A 477 -23.21 12.11 -1.25
N GLY A 478 -22.35 11.36 -0.55
CA GLY A 478 -22.63 10.04 0.02
C GLY A 478 -21.84 9.81 1.32
N GLY A 479 -21.60 8.54 1.68
CA GLY A 479 -20.73 8.24 2.81
C GLY A 479 -20.57 6.74 3.04
N ARG A 480 -19.65 6.39 3.93
CA ARG A 480 -19.16 5.02 4.11
C ARG A 480 -19.18 4.58 5.56
N TRP A 481 -19.57 3.33 5.79
CA TRP A 481 -19.52 2.67 7.11
C TRP A 481 -18.14 2.08 7.37
N TYR A 482 -17.61 2.35 8.56
CA TYR A 482 -16.35 1.83 9.05
C TYR A 482 -16.56 1.16 10.41
N PRO A 483 -16.19 -0.12 10.58
CA PRO A 483 -16.33 -0.81 11.86
C PRO A 483 -15.43 -0.22 12.93
N ILE A 484 -15.96 -0.11 14.15
CA ILE A 484 -15.26 0.45 15.30
C ILE A 484 -14.56 -0.69 16.05
N VAL A 485 -13.25 -0.56 16.22
CA VAL A 485 -12.37 -1.54 16.89
C VAL A 485 -11.63 -0.93 18.08
N GLY A 486 -11.86 0.35 18.38
CA GLY A 486 -11.33 1.03 19.56
C GLY A 486 -12.24 2.19 19.96
N VAL A 487 -12.38 2.42 21.26
CA VAL A 487 -13.19 3.52 21.81
C VAL A 487 -12.41 4.16 22.95
N ASN A 488 -12.18 5.47 22.85
CA ASN A 488 -11.62 6.28 23.92
C ASN A 488 -12.61 7.39 24.27
N ALA A 489 -13.50 7.10 25.23
CA ALA A 489 -14.56 8.01 25.64
C ALA A 489 -14.01 9.32 26.23
N THR A 490 -12.88 9.28 26.94
CA THR A 490 -12.26 10.46 27.56
C THR A 490 -11.83 11.49 26.52
N ASN A 491 -11.28 11.04 25.39
CA ASN A 491 -10.80 11.91 24.32
C ASN A 491 -11.82 12.08 23.19
N SER A 492 -12.98 11.43 23.29
CA SER A 492 -13.97 11.35 22.20
C SER A 492 -13.36 10.87 20.88
N THR A 493 -12.49 9.87 20.94
CA THR A 493 -11.89 9.25 19.76
C THR A 493 -12.32 7.80 19.58
N LEU A 494 -12.41 7.38 18.32
CA LEU A 494 -12.66 5.99 17.92
C LEU A 494 -11.53 5.50 17.04
N THR A 495 -11.22 4.21 17.10
CA THR A 495 -10.37 3.54 16.11
C THR A 495 -11.26 2.72 15.20
N VAL A 496 -11.08 2.87 13.87
CA VAL A 496 -11.88 2.16 12.87
C VAL A 496 -11.03 1.34 11.92
N VAL A 497 -11.64 0.32 11.32
CA VAL A 497 -11.04 -0.46 10.23
C VAL A 497 -11.26 0.25 8.89
N GLY A 498 -10.17 0.59 8.23
CA GLY A 498 -10.09 1.33 6.96
C GLY A 498 -9.12 2.51 7.05
N GLU A 499 -8.41 2.81 5.97
CA GLU A 499 -7.62 4.03 5.84
C GLU A 499 -8.54 5.21 5.45
N VAL A 500 -8.70 6.19 6.33
CA VAL A 500 -9.62 7.31 6.15
C VAL A 500 -8.90 8.61 6.47
N ARG A 501 -8.88 9.52 5.50
CA ARG A 501 -8.34 10.86 5.67
C ARG A 501 -9.41 11.90 5.38
N LEU A 502 -9.84 12.61 6.42
CA LEU A 502 -10.81 13.70 6.36
C LEU A 502 -10.23 14.91 7.10
N THR A 503 -9.74 15.88 6.33
CA THR A 503 -9.10 17.11 6.84
C THR A 503 -10.09 18.15 7.35
N SER A 504 -11.38 17.96 7.08
CA SER A 504 -12.48 18.80 7.57
C SER A 504 -13.55 17.93 8.22
N ALA A 505 -14.27 18.51 9.18
CA ALA A 505 -15.31 17.79 9.89
C ALA A 505 -16.49 17.49 8.96
N VAL A 506 -16.90 16.24 8.90
CA VAL A 506 -18.04 15.77 8.08
C VAL A 506 -19.15 15.23 8.98
N ASN A 507 -20.38 15.16 8.48
CA ASN A 507 -21.45 14.52 9.24
C ASN A 507 -21.13 13.04 9.46
N CYS A 508 -21.41 12.55 10.66
CA CYS A 508 -21.22 11.15 10.98
C CYS A 508 -22.40 10.57 11.78
N ARG A 509 -22.55 9.26 11.71
CA ARG A 509 -23.58 8.50 12.44
C ARG A 509 -22.99 7.22 12.98
N ILE A 510 -23.28 6.86 14.23
CA ILE A 510 -22.85 5.60 14.82
C ILE A 510 -24.07 4.70 14.98
N ARG A 511 -23.96 3.47 14.49
CA ARG A 511 -25.02 2.46 14.52
C ARG A 511 -24.46 1.06 14.79
N PRO A 512 -25.32 0.10 15.14
CA PRO A 512 -24.98 -1.31 15.12
C PRO A 512 -24.42 -1.71 13.74
N ASN A 513 -23.38 -2.51 13.76
CA ASN A 513 -22.82 -3.16 12.60
C ASN A 513 -23.25 -4.61 12.54
N ARG A 514 -23.28 -5.16 11.32
CA ARG A 514 -23.79 -6.51 11.06
C ARG A 514 -22.83 -7.56 11.62
N ILE A 515 -23.40 -8.66 12.09
CA ILE A 515 -22.62 -9.81 12.57
C ILE A 515 -21.93 -10.52 11.40
N ARG A 516 -22.59 -10.56 10.23
CA ARG A 516 -22.11 -11.21 9.01
C ARG A 516 -22.19 -10.23 7.85
N TYR A 517 -21.04 -9.93 7.24
CA TYR A 517 -20.97 -9.13 6.04
C TYR A 517 -19.61 -9.25 5.36
N VAL A 518 -19.58 -8.99 4.07
CA VAL A 518 -18.36 -8.90 3.28
C VAL A 518 -18.32 -7.52 2.61
N ASP A 519 -17.30 -6.72 2.92
CA ASP A 519 -17.06 -5.42 2.27
C ASP A 519 -15.78 -5.49 1.45
N LEU A 520 -15.91 -5.52 0.13
CA LEU A 520 -14.83 -5.55 -0.84
C LEU A 520 -14.59 -4.12 -1.33
N GLN A 521 -13.50 -3.52 -0.87
CA GLN A 521 -13.08 -2.15 -1.13
C GLN A 521 -11.97 -2.15 -2.18
N GLY A 522 -12.33 -2.45 -3.41
CA GLY A 522 -11.42 -2.48 -4.54
C GLY A 522 -12.05 -3.16 -5.75
N PRO A 523 -11.39 -3.10 -6.91
CA PRO A 523 -11.76 -3.90 -8.07
C PRO A 523 -11.78 -5.39 -7.74
N VAL A 524 -12.74 -6.10 -8.29
CA VAL A 524 -12.85 -7.55 -8.16
C VAL A 524 -12.87 -8.18 -9.53
N ARG A 525 -11.93 -9.09 -9.79
CA ARG A 525 -11.89 -9.91 -11.00
C ARG A 525 -11.98 -11.39 -10.65
N ALA A 526 -12.86 -12.11 -11.34
CA ALA A 526 -13.00 -13.56 -11.24
C ALA A 526 -13.41 -14.18 -12.59
N LYS A 527 -13.43 -15.51 -12.63
CA LYS A 527 -14.04 -16.27 -13.75
C LYS A 527 -15.56 -16.01 -13.77
N HIS A 528 -16.24 -16.47 -12.71
CA HIS A 528 -17.63 -16.17 -12.42
C HIS A 528 -17.76 -15.36 -11.12
N LEU A 529 -18.79 -14.52 -11.04
CA LEU A 529 -19.17 -13.79 -9.84
C LEU A 529 -20.49 -14.36 -9.33
N VAL A 530 -20.46 -15.07 -8.20
CA VAL A 530 -21.61 -15.83 -7.69
C VAL A 530 -21.90 -15.39 -6.25
N PHE A 531 -22.95 -14.59 -6.08
CA PHE A 531 -23.38 -14.09 -4.79
C PHE A 531 -24.77 -14.60 -4.46
N GLU A 532 -24.85 -15.62 -3.62
CA GLU A 532 -26.10 -16.23 -3.21
C GLU A 532 -26.90 -15.35 -2.24
N GLY A 533 -28.22 -15.50 -2.34
CA GLY A 533 -29.21 -14.85 -1.51
C GLY A 533 -29.17 -15.41 -0.10
N ALA A 534 -29.53 -14.58 0.88
CA ALA A 534 -29.60 -15.04 2.25
C ALA A 534 -30.63 -16.18 2.42
N PRO A 535 -30.43 -17.11 3.38
CA PRO A 535 -31.40 -18.18 3.64
C PRO A 535 -32.84 -17.70 3.88
N SER A 536 -33.03 -16.49 4.44
CA SER A 536 -34.36 -15.86 4.54
C SER A 536 -35.07 -15.64 3.21
N TRP A 537 -34.34 -15.50 2.11
CA TRP A 537 -34.91 -15.36 0.77
C TRP A 537 -35.20 -16.72 0.10
N ALA A 538 -34.71 -17.82 0.67
CA ALA A 538 -34.88 -19.18 0.15
C ALA A 538 -36.21 -19.83 0.60
N ILE A 539 -37.33 -19.12 0.41
CA ILE A 539 -38.68 -19.68 0.61
C ILE A 539 -39.22 -20.29 -0.68
N SER A 540 -40.26 -21.13 -0.61
CA SER A 540 -40.76 -21.82 -1.79
C SER A 540 -41.44 -20.87 -2.79
N TRP A 541 -41.48 -21.29 -4.06
CA TRP A 541 -42.20 -20.58 -5.12
C TRP A 541 -43.66 -20.29 -4.74
N THR A 542 -44.32 -21.24 -4.09
CA THR A 542 -45.70 -21.12 -3.61
C THR A 542 -45.83 -20.06 -2.52
N ASP A 543 -44.91 -20.03 -1.56
CA ASP A 543 -44.93 -19.08 -0.45
C ASP A 543 -44.73 -17.64 -0.94
N TRP A 544 -43.84 -17.44 -1.91
CA TRP A 544 -43.71 -16.15 -2.59
C TRP A 544 -45.00 -15.72 -3.30
N GLY A 545 -45.71 -16.65 -3.92
CA GLY A 545 -47.02 -16.41 -4.52
C GLY A 545 -48.08 -15.98 -3.49
N VAL A 546 -48.08 -16.60 -2.31
CA VAL A 546 -48.97 -16.24 -1.19
C VAL A 546 -48.64 -14.85 -0.65
N LEU A 547 -47.36 -14.54 -0.42
CA LEU A 547 -46.91 -13.20 0.02
C LEU A 547 -47.32 -12.12 -0.98
N ARG A 548 -47.11 -12.37 -2.26
CA ARG A 548 -47.48 -11.47 -3.34
C ARG A 548 -48.99 -11.20 -3.37
N SER A 549 -49.80 -12.25 -3.22
CA SER A 549 -51.26 -12.15 -3.19
C SER A 549 -51.76 -11.42 -1.94
N THR A 550 -51.11 -11.65 -0.80
CA THR A 550 -51.40 -10.98 0.47
C THR A 550 -51.13 -9.48 0.37
N TRP A 551 -49.95 -9.11 -0.12
CA TRP A 551 -49.63 -7.71 -0.42
C TRP A 551 -50.67 -7.10 -1.36
N ALA A 552 -51.01 -7.75 -2.47
CA ALA A 552 -51.93 -7.20 -3.46
C ALA A 552 -53.31 -6.90 -2.84
N THR A 553 -53.77 -7.79 -1.94
CA THR A 553 -55.03 -7.62 -1.22
C THR A 553 -54.97 -6.45 -0.24
N GLN A 554 -53.91 -6.40 0.59
CA GLN A 554 -53.72 -5.35 1.60
C GLN A 554 -53.44 -3.96 0.99
N ASN A 555 -52.87 -3.93 -0.21
CA ASN A 555 -52.39 -2.73 -0.89
C ASN A 555 -53.39 -2.16 -1.91
N SER A 556 -54.64 -2.63 -1.89
CA SER A 556 -55.70 -2.29 -2.85
C SER A 556 -56.17 -0.83 -2.78
N SER A 557 -55.95 -0.13 -1.66
CA SER A 557 -56.47 1.23 -1.41
C SER A 557 -55.39 2.32 -1.30
N SER A 558 -54.13 1.95 -1.07
CA SER A 558 -52.99 2.89 -0.99
C SER A 558 -51.73 2.21 -1.54
N PRO A 559 -51.31 2.49 -2.79
CA PRO A 559 -50.30 1.70 -3.47
C PRO A 559 -48.88 1.94 -2.90
N ILE A 560 -48.40 1.04 -2.04
CA ILE A 560 -46.98 0.88 -1.73
C ILE A 560 -46.38 -0.23 -2.60
N ASN A 561 -45.15 -0.10 -3.08
CA ASN A 561 -44.53 -1.18 -3.85
C ASN A 561 -44.26 -2.42 -2.97
N PHE A 562 -44.10 -3.58 -3.62
CA PHE A 562 -43.92 -4.87 -2.93
C PHE A 562 -42.65 -4.90 -2.05
N THR A 563 -41.55 -4.28 -2.50
CA THR A 563 -40.32 -4.15 -1.71
C THR A 563 -40.53 -3.39 -0.40
N THR A 564 -41.26 -2.26 -0.42
CA THR A 564 -41.57 -1.46 0.78
C THR A 564 -42.44 -2.25 1.76
N TRP A 565 -43.35 -3.06 1.23
CA TRP A 565 -44.19 -3.89 2.08
C TRP A 565 -43.38 -5.01 2.76
N LEU A 566 -42.44 -5.65 2.06
CA LEU A 566 -41.55 -6.69 2.61
C LEU A 566 -40.58 -6.16 3.68
N GLU A 567 -40.13 -4.91 3.56
CA GLU A 567 -39.23 -4.28 4.54
C GLU A 567 -39.88 -4.12 5.92
N ASN A 568 -41.21 -4.10 6.01
CA ASN A 568 -41.92 -3.96 7.27
C ASN A 568 -42.01 -5.33 7.99
N THR A 569 -41.34 -5.41 9.15
CA THR A 569 -41.35 -6.60 10.04
C THR A 569 -42.74 -7.13 10.33
N ALA A 570 -43.74 -6.26 10.48
CA ALA A 570 -45.10 -6.67 10.82
C ALA A 570 -45.73 -7.57 9.74
N ASN A 571 -45.37 -7.34 8.47
CA ASN A 571 -45.96 -8.03 7.32
C ASN A 571 -45.41 -9.46 7.13
N VAL A 572 -44.18 -9.70 7.59
CA VAL A 572 -43.42 -10.95 7.35
C VAL A 572 -42.80 -11.51 8.64
N HIS A 573 -43.41 -11.22 9.80
CA HIS A 573 -42.88 -11.59 11.13
C HIS A 573 -42.69 -13.10 11.36
N TRP A 574 -43.36 -13.95 10.57
CA TRP A 574 -43.27 -15.40 10.62
C TRP A 574 -42.20 -15.98 9.70
N LEU A 575 -41.66 -15.19 8.78
CA LEU A 575 -40.66 -15.62 7.82
C LEU A 575 -39.31 -15.79 8.54
N GLY A 576 -38.74 -17.00 8.47
CA GLY A 576 -37.49 -17.34 9.16
C GLY A 576 -37.63 -17.81 10.62
N ALA A 577 -38.83 -18.21 11.08
CA ALA A 577 -39.09 -18.69 12.45
C ALA A 577 -38.22 -19.89 12.92
N SER A 578 -37.48 -20.54 12.01
CA SER A 578 -36.55 -21.63 12.32
C SER A 578 -35.17 -21.17 12.83
N TYR A 579 -34.80 -19.89 12.68
CA TYR A 579 -33.60 -19.30 13.26
C TYR A 579 -33.99 -18.22 14.27
N PRO A 580 -33.62 -18.35 15.55
CA PRO A 580 -34.21 -17.53 16.58
C PRO A 580 -33.50 -16.16 16.60
N TYR A 581 -34.27 -15.08 16.73
CA TYR A 581 -33.91 -13.79 17.33
C TYR A 581 -33.84 -12.49 16.49
N SER A 582 -33.73 -12.46 15.15
CA SER A 582 -33.50 -11.17 14.45
C SER A 582 -34.63 -10.61 13.56
N TYR A 583 -35.47 -11.45 12.96
CA TYR A 583 -36.44 -10.97 11.94
C TYR A 583 -37.52 -10.03 12.48
N SER A 584 -37.94 -10.22 13.73
CA SER A 584 -39.02 -9.45 14.35
C SER A 584 -38.67 -7.98 14.60
N GLN A 585 -37.38 -7.63 14.62
CA GLN A 585 -36.90 -6.27 14.93
C GLN A 585 -36.53 -5.45 13.69
N TYR A 586 -36.04 -6.09 12.61
CA TYR A 586 -35.45 -5.35 11.47
C TYR A 586 -36.04 -5.70 10.08
N GLY A 587 -36.80 -6.79 9.96
CA GLY A 587 -37.57 -7.16 8.76
C GLY A 587 -36.73 -7.91 7.74
N ILE A 588 -37.30 -8.21 6.56
CA ILE A 588 -36.51 -8.64 5.41
C ILE A 588 -35.85 -7.38 4.85
N THR A 589 -34.82 -6.89 5.54
CA THR A 589 -34.11 -5.68 5.11
C THR A 589 -33.36 -5.99 3.82
N LEU A 590 -33.60 -5.21 2.77
CA LEU A 590 -32.91 -5.31 1.48
C LEU A 590 -31.45 -4.78 1.53
N GLU A 591 -30.93 -4.54 2.74
CA GLU A 591 -29.61 -3.99 2.95
C GLU A 591 -28.51 -4.97 2.49
N PRO A 592 -27.46 -4.48 1.82
CA PRO A 592 -26.50 -5.37 1.20
C PRO A 592 -25.53 -5.95 2.24
N THR A 593 -25.66 -7.24 2.55
CA THR A 593 -24.71 -8.04 3.34
C THR A 593 -23.38 -8.31 2.60
N CYS A 594 -23.34 -8.18 1.28
CA CYS A 594 -22.12 -8.13 0.48
C CYS A 594 -22.06 -6.79 -0.27
N THR A 595 -20.95 -6.07 -0.18
CA THR A 595 -20.74 -4.86 -0.99
C THR A 595 -19.42 -4.93 -1.72
N ILE A 596 -19.43 -4.63 -3.01
CA ILE A 596 -18.25 -4.38 -3.83
C ILE A 596 -18.24 -2.91 -4.16
N ARG A 597 -17.11 -2.24 -3.96
CA ARG A 597 -16.93 -0.86 -4.36
C ARG A 597 -15.54 -0.61 -4.88
N LYS A 598 -15.43 0.18 -5.94
CA LYS A 598 -14.14 0.64 -6.43
C LYS A 598 -13.80 2.00 -5.84
N ASP A 599 -12.65 2.11 -5.20
CA ASP A 599 -12.06 3.41 -4.91
C ASP A 599 -11.52 4.03 -6.22
N LYS A 600 -11.99 5.23 -6.56
CA LYS A 600 -11.58 5.94 -7.78
C LYS A 600 -10.10 6.36 -7.76
N SER A 601 -9.49 6.38 -6.58
CA SER A 601 -8.18 6.96 -6.35
C SER A 601 -7.06 5.95 -6.22
N THR A 602 -7.31 4.65 -6.38
CA THR A 602 -6.32 3.57 -6.16
C THR A 602 -5.95 2.86 -7.46
N TYR A 603 -4.65 2.83 -7.77
CA TYR A 603 -4.09 2.07 -8.90
C TYR A 603 -3.38 0.82 -8.41
N PHE A 604 -3.64 -0.30 -9.08
CA PHE A 604 -3.03 -1.59 -8.77
C PHE A 604 -2.04 -2.03 -9.84
N ARG A 605 -1.06 -2.83 -9.42
CA ARG A 605 -0.09 -3.51 -10.29
C ARG A 605 -0.17 -4.99 -10.05
N LEU A 606 -0.29 -5.77 -11.13
CA LEU A 606 -0.32 -7.23 -10.99
C LEU A 606 1.07 -7.78 -10.63
N SER A 607 2.15 -7.14 -11.05
CA SER A 607 3.52 -7.61 -10.78
C SER A 607 4.15 -6.91 -9.57
N PRO A 608 4.91 -7.63 -8.71
CA PRO A 608 5.55 -7.04 -7.54
C PRO A 608 6.73 -6.10 -7.87
N THR A 609 7.29 -6.17 -9.08
CA THR A 609 8.16 -5.09 -9.59
C THR A 609 7.26 -3.93 -10.00
N MET A 610 7.16 -2.92 -9.13
CA MET A 610 6.21 -1.82 -9.31
C MET A 610 6.81 -0.68 -10.15
N LEU A 611 8.12 -0.48 -10.05
CA LEU A 611 8.81 0.65 -10.67
C LEU A 611 9.90 0.18 -11.65
N GLU A 612 9.94 0.81 -12.82
CA GLU A 612 10.94 0.60 -13.86
C GLU A 612 11.42 1.96 -14.35
N PRO A 613 12.74 2.13 -14.63
CA PRO A 613 13.23 3.42 -15.06
C PRO A 613 12.64 3.76 -16.43
N TYR A 614 12.16 5.00 -16.59
CA TYR A 614 11.75 5.48 -17.91
C TYR A 614 12.88 5.25 -18.93
N SER A 615 12.54 4.69 -20.08
CA SER A 615 13.45 4.55 -21.20
C SER A 615 12.83 5.13 -22.47
N ASP A 616 13.33 6.26 -22.94
CA ASP A 616 13.09 6.73 -24.30
C ASP A 616 14.20 6.23 -25.24
N SER A 617 13.81 5.89 -26.48
CA SER A 617 14.73 5.62 -27.58
C SER A 617 15.12 6.88 -28.37
N GLY A 618 14.48 8.02 -28.07
CA GLY A 618 14.71 9.33 -28.69
C GLY A 618 15.63 10.30 -27.93
N SER A 619 15.49 11.59 -28.22
CA SER A 619 16.32 12.69 -27.68
C SER A 619 16.17 12.94 -26.17
N GLY A 620 15.27 12.24 -25.48
CA GLY A 620 15.08 12.28 -24.02
C GLY A 620 16.06 11.43 -23.20
N SER A 621 17.10 10.85 -23.83
CA SER A 621 18.01 9.87 -23.21
C SER A 621 18.72 10.34 -21.93
N ALA A 622 18.94 11.65 -21.76
CA ALA A 622 19.51 12.24 -20.55
C ALA A 622 18.59 12.08 -19.31
N HIS A 623 17.33 11.70 -19.52
CA HIS A 623 16.32 11.50 -18.48
C HIS A 623 15.87 10.04 -18.39
N SER A 624 16.58 9.11 -19.04
CA SER A 624 16.18 7.70 -19.12
C SER A 624 16.64 6.87 -17.91
N GLY A 625 16.50 7.34 -16.67
CA GLY A 625 16.81 6.51 -15.50
C GLY A 625 16.17 7.01 -14.22
N PHE A 626 16.32 6.25 -13.14
CA PHE A 626 15.70 6.57 -11.87
C PHE A 626 16.16 7.91 -11.29
N ARG A 627 15.27 8.60 -10.57
CA ARG A 627 15.61 9.80 -9.81
C ARG A 627 15.88 9.45 -8.35
N TRP A 628 16.94 10.05 -7.81
CA TRP A 628 17.43 9.76 -6.47
C TRP A 628 17.57 11.05 -5.66
N GLN A 629 17.14 10.99 -4.41
CA GLN A 629 17.34 12.04 -3.42
C GLN A 629 18.38 11.58 -2.40
N VAL A 630 19.39 12.42 -2.14
CA VAL A 630 20.34 12.19 -1.05
C VAL A 630 19.66 12.54 0.28
N LEU A 631 19.55 11.58 1.19
CA LEU A 631 18.97 11.78 2.53
C LEU A 631 20.03 12.07 3.58
N SER A 632 21.16 11.36 3.52
CA SER A 632 22.25 11.53 4.47
C SER A 632 23.60 11.28 3.82
N TRP A 633 24.62 11.92 4.38
CA TRP A 633 26.01 11.84 3.95
C TRP A 633 26.91 11.75 5.17
N ARG A 634 27.83 10.79 5.20
CA ARG A 634 28.75 10.58 6.32
C ARG A 634 30.13 10.16 5.85
N GLU A 635 31.13 10.88 6.33
CA GLU A 635 32.56 10.57 6.16
C GLU A 635 33.02 9.65 7.32
N ILE A 636 33.85 8.64 7.01
CA ILE A 636 34.32 7.61 7.94
C ILE A 636 35.84 7.44 7.85
#